data_AF-A0A935FUA2-F1
#
_entry.id   AF-A0A935FUA2-F1
#
_cell.length_a   1.000
_cell.length_b   1.000
_cell.length_c   1.000
_cell.angle_alpha   90.00
_cell.angle_beta   90.00
_cell.angle_gamma   90.00
#
_symmetry.space_group_name_H-M   'P 1'
#
loop_
_entity.id
_entity.type
_entity.pdbx_description
1 polymer ?
#
loop_
_entity_poly.entity_id
_entity_poly.type
_entity_poly.pdbx_seq_one_letter_code
_entity_poly.pdbx_strand_id
1 'polypeptide(L)'
;MTNYKLRIQIIAPANDDGSDAANITPSQVSAKLETVNEILAPANIEFIFDETNDFLKIHSTLINREFTPLELPNVGNSKWDHEPTVDSQSHTRARTNIAMQFPGKLTVIFRNRKKLDTDDNGNWEIVNKGGGSSSANSHFVNMSTISNGVDLAHEIGHYLQLPHTFVGGVEKVSDAAALIKEYVEDGRDEDEGLTALDGDRNVVLDTPGDCKSAIFESEDLDPCGEEGEITIPVNFGESIRLYTLAPDRNLVMSYFKGCSETGSKTVSPQQARRIRDGLELRHRHDLISSSPSFNYSINRGGSATGGEVSEVEVALVRAGRIAAAVRDGNGDLKVIVFDISDAGKKVTRRGSESGGAVSKISVCGLGQNLIATAVITSSKKLKIIIWRIEANGNVMRLGDASGEGEVNDVACCISRYNLGNNYMATAVRMKDGTMKVNVWETYVNGTLKHRAEATAGKINVPKSGITTPRLSICIVGANGLLTSIRDESHVLKSILWEFDDDKKLRRSGSIEHDEPSTGWISGCTVGRSVAVTAFQNKDKALRLQAYGILEEGKFIEMRGSASAGSIGDVSLCRLGTEMVMTGVRVGADKLKLILWNVTKSGDHIIRLCDKSASDVYSKLSMCHSDRNQLITAMRDNSGNLKVVCWYLLGKYAMGKMNSDHFKKIFEKAKPERITSKKAFKARGGDCGN
;
A
#
# COMPACT_ATOMS: atom_id res chain seq x y z
N MET A 1 19.37 9.05 -9.05
CA MET A 1 18.08 8.58 -8.48
C MET A 1 17.02 8.74 -9.57
N THR A 2 16.00 7.89 -9.59
CA THR A 2 14.93 7.96 -10.61
C THR A 2 14.07 9.20 -10.37
N ASN A 3 13.88 10.02 -11.41
CA ASN A 3 12.90 11.11 -11.39
C ASN A 3 11.53 10.56 -11.82
N TYR A 4 10.53 10.70 -10.96
CA TYR A 4 9.17 10.18 -11.16
C TYR A 4 8.27 11.22 -11.81
N LYS A 5 8.11 11.09 -13.13
CA LYS A 5 7.07 11.81 -13.86
C LYS A 5 5.72 11.13 -13.64
N LEU A 6 4.82 11.79 -12.90
CA LEU A 6 3.48 11.31 -12.55
C LEU A 6 2.44 12.10 -13.34
N ARG A 7 1.57 11.40 -14.07
CA ARG A 7 0.47 12.07 -14.75
C ARG A 7 -0.66 12.36 -13.78
N ILE A 8 -1.39 13.44 -14.01
CA ILE A 8 -2.59 13.80 -13.25
C ILE A 8 -3.82 13.83 -14.16
N GLN A 9 -4.98 13.54 -13.61
CA GLN A 9 -6.29 13.73 -14.24
C GLN A 9 -7.11 14.63 -13.33
N ILE A 10 -7.62 15.72 -13.88
CA ILE A 10 -8.52 16.63 -13.21
C ILE A 10 -9.96 16.31 -13.59
N ILE A 11 -10.82 16.27 -12.58
CA ILE A 11 -12.27 16.21 -12.71
C ILE A 11 -12.86 17.50 -12.13
N ALA A 12 -13.62 18.23 -12.94
CA ALA A 12 -14.38 19.41 -12.55
C ALA A 12 -15.88 19.12 -12.72
N PRO A 13 -16.55 18.58 -11.69
CA PRO A 13 -17.94 18.18 -11.79
C PRO A 13 -18.91 19.36 -11.64
N ALA A 14 -20.16 19.13 -12.04
CA ALA A 14 -21.34 19.88 -11.66
C ALA A 14 -22.43 18.89 -11.20
N ASN A 15 -23.51 19.38 -10.60
CA ASN A 15 -24.69 18.53 -10.36
C ASN A 15 -25.30 18.06 -11.70
N ASP A 16 -26.19 17.08 -11.66
CA ASP A 16 -26.82 16.50 -12.87
C ASP A 16 -27.57 17.56 -13.69
N ASP A 17 -28.12 18.58 -13.03
CA ASP A 17 -28.80 19.74 -13.62
C ASP A 17 -27.85 20.87 -14.06
N GLY A 18 -26.53 20.68 -13.92
CA GLY A 18 -25.51 21.67 -14.21
C GLY A 18 -25.28 22.71 -13.10
N SER A 19 -26.07 22.68 -12.01
CA SER A 19 -25.88 23.58 -10.87
C SER A 19 -24.61 23.25 -10.09
N ASP A 20 -24.14 24.21 -9.29
CA ASP A 20 -22.98 24.06 -8.40
C ASP A 20 -21.72 23.55 -9.14
N ALA A 21 -21.50 24.02 -10.36
CA ALA A 21 -20.37 23.64 -11.17
C ALA A 21 -19.04 24.09 -10.53
N ALA A 22 -18.04 23.21 -10.58
CA ALA A 22 -16.69 23.53 -10.15
C ALA A 22 -16.09 24.64 -11.01
N ASN A 23 -15.90 25.82 -10.42
CA ASN A 23 -15.29 26.96 -11.09
C ASN A 23 -13.75 26.90 -11.03
N ILE A 24 -13.16 26.02 -11.85
CA ILE A 24 -11.71 25.88 -12.00
C ILE A 24 -11.37 25.73 -13.49
N THR A 25 -10.30 26.39 -13.95
CA THR A 25 -9.80 26.30 -15.33
C THR A 25 -8.54 25.43 -15.41
N PRO A 26 -8.20 24.88 -16.59
CA PRO A 26 -6.93 24.17 -16.78
C PRO A 26 -5.71 25.02 -16.38
N SER A 27 -5.64 26.29 -16.77
CA SER A 27 -4.49 27.16 -16.43
C SER A 27 -4.38 27.43 -14.93
N GLN A 28 -5.51 27.52 -14.21
CA GLN A 28 -5.49 27.60 -12.74
C GLN A 28 -4.97 26.31 -12.10
N VAL A 29 -5.25 25.14 -12.70
CA VAL A 29 -4.65 23.88 -12.24
C VAL A 29 -3.15 23.88 -12.49
N SER A 30 -2.70 24.28 -13.69
CA SER A 30 -1.28 24.34 -14.05
C SER A 30 -0.48 25.16 -13.03
N ALA A 31 -0.96 26.36 -12.69
CA ALA A 31 -0.34 27.22 -11.67
C ALA A 31 -0.26 26.54 -10.28
N LYS A 32 -1.30 25.80 -9.87
CA LYS A 32 -1.26 25.05 -8.60
C LYS A 32 -0.23 23.91 -8.66
N LEU A 33 -0.08 23.25 -9.80
CA LEU A 33 0.86 22.15 -9.97
C LEU A 33 2.32 22.58 -10.02
N GLU A 34 2.60 23.82 -10.45
CA GLU A 34 3.93 24.42 -10.32
C GLU A 34 4.36 24.44 -8.85
N THR A 35 3.52 24.97 -7.96
CA THR A 35 3.76 24.95 -6.51
C THR A 35 3.90 23.52 -5.96
N VAL A 36 3.06 22.58 -6.40
CA VAL A 36 3.17 21.17 -5.98
C VAL A 36 4.51 20.57 -6.39
N ASN A 37 4.97 20.84 -7.61
CA ASN A 37 6.23 20.33 -8.14
C ASN A 37 7.43 20.89 -7.37
N GLU A 38 7.38 22.16 -6.97
CA GLU A 38 8.41 22.77 -6.12
C GLU A 38 8.46 22.10 -4.75
N ILE A 39 7.32 21.99 -4.06
CA ILE A 39 7.24 21.42 -2.71
C ILE A 39 7.68 19.95 -2.68
N LEU A 40 7.31 19.17 -3.70
CA LEU A 40 7.59 17.73 -3.77
C LEU A 40 8.86 17.39 -4.57
N ALA A 41 9.62 18.39 -5.02
CA ALA A 41 10.91 18.19 -5.68
C ALA A 41 11.90 17.33 -4.86
N PRO A 42 12.00 17.43 -3.51
CA PRO A 42 12.87 16.55 -2.71
C PRO A 42 12.49 15.05 -2.82
N ALA A 43 11.24 14.75 -3.17
CA ALA A 43 10.79 13.39 -3.45
C ALA A 43 11.27 12.87 -4.82
N ASN A 44 11.87 13.71 -5.67
CA ASN A 44 12.16 13.48 -7.09
C ASN A 44 10.87 13.15 -7.88
N ILE A 45 9.84 13.97 -7.70
CA ILE A 45 8.55 13.84 -8.40
C ILE A 45 8.29 15.08 -9.23
N GLU A 46 7.73 14.87 -10.41
CA GLU A 46 7.23 15.90 -11.30
C GLU A 46 5.83 15.48 -11.78
N PHE A 47 4.83 16.28 -11.46
CA PHE A 47 3.48 16.13 -11.98
C PHE A 47 3.37 16.73 -13.38
N ILE A 48 2.90 15.90 -14.30
CA ILE A 48 2.65 16.27 -15.70
C ILE A 48 1.15 16.38 -15.91
N PHE A 49 0.73 17.54 -16.40
CA PHE A 49 -0.66 17.87 -16.71
C PHE A 49 -0.76 18.42 -18.13
N ASP A 50 -1.56 17.76 -18.95
CA ASP A 50 -1.94 18.26 -20.27
C ASP A 50 -3.30 18.96 -20.17
N GLU A 51 -3.34 20.28 -20.30
CA GLU A 51 -4.57 21.08 -20.17
C GLU A 51 -5.71 20.62 -21.07
N THR A 52 -5.39 20.00 -22.22
CA THR A 52 -6.39 19.51 -23.18
C THR A 52 -6.86 18.09 -22.84
N ASN A 53 -5.93 17.21 -22.49
CA ASN A 53 -6.21 15.77 -22.38
C ASN A 53 -6.44 15.28 -20.95
N ASP A 54 -6.04 16.06 -19.95
CA ASP A 54 -6.07 15.69 -18.55
C ASP A 54 -7.12 16.47 -17.74
N PHE A 55 -8.02 17.22 -18.40
CA PHE A 55 -9.09 17.98 -17.75
C PHE A 55 -10.47 17.52 -18.23
N LEU A 56 -11.30 16.99 -17.32
CA LEU A 56 -12.64 16.49 -17.63
C LEU A 56 -13.72 17.25 -16.85
N LYS A 57 -14.65 17.86 -17.58
CA LYS A 57 -15.92 18.36 -17.03
C LYS A 57 -16.98 17.26 -17.09
N ILE A 58 -17.75 17.09 -16.02
CA ILE A 58 -18.80 16.06 -15.95
C ILE A 58 -20.00 16.55 -15.13
N HIS A 59 -21.21 16.21 -15.53
CA HIS A 59 -22.41 16.45 -14.73
C HIS A 59 -22.74 15.17 -13.95
N SER A 60 -22.52 15.20 -12.65
CA SER A 60 -22.85 14.11 -11.75
C SER A 60 -23.00 14.62 -10.31
N THR A 61 -24.24 14.62 -9.81
CA THR A 61 -24.51 15.01 -8.41
C THR A 61 -23.73 14.14 -7.42
N LEU A 62 -23.62 12.83 -7.71
CA LEU A 62 -22.89 11.86 -6.88
C LEU A 62 -21.36 12.11 -6.83
N ILE A 63 -20.79 12.71 -7.88
CA ILE A 63 -19.37 13.07 -7.88
C ILE A 63 -19.18 14.44 -7.21
N ASN A 64 -20.08 15.39 -7.50
CA ASN A 64 -19.96 16.77 -7.05
C ASN A 64 -20.18 16.93 -5.55
N ARG A 65 -21.23 16.32 -4.97
CA ARG A 65 -21.58 16.51 -3.54
C ARG A 65 -20.82 15.57 -2.62
N GLU A 66 -20.64 15.96 -1.35
CA GLU A 66 -20.04 15.07 -0.35
C GLU A 66 -21.00 13.94 0.06
N PHE A 67 -22.28 14.27 0.12
CA PHE A 67 -23.35 13.41 0.59
C PHE A 67 -24.72 13.87 0.04
N THR A 68 -25.75 13.04 0.25
CA THR A 68 -27.17 13.40 0.06
C THR A 68 -27.91 13.22 1.39
N PRO A 69 -28.57 14.26 1.94
CA PRO A 69 -29.50 14.08 3.05
C PRO A 69 -30.62 13.11 2.69
N LEU A 70 -30.91 12.16 3.58
CA LEU A 70 -31.99 11.18 3.42
C LEU A 70 -33.31 11.67 4.02
N GLU A 71 -33.27 12.81 4.71
CA GLU A 71 -34.39 13.46 5.37
C GLU A 71 -34.67 14.80 4.70
N LEU A 72 -35.96 15.16 4.58
CA LEU A 72 -36.36 16.47 4.09
C LEU A 72 -36.07 17.53 5.17
N PRO A 73 -35.68 18.76 4.79
CA PRO A 73 -35.58 19.86 5.73
C PRO A 73 -36.95 20.24 6.29
N ASN A 74 -36.96 21.04 7.34
CA ASN A 74 -38.17 21.56 7.97
C ASN A 74 -39.06 22.29 6.96
N VAL A 75 -40.37 22.15 7.13
CA VAL A 75 -41.37 22.73 6.21
C VAL A 75 -41.18 24.24 6.14
N GLY A 76 -40.91 24.75 4.93
CA GLY A 76 -40.76 26.18 4.66
C GLY A 76 -39.32 26.71 4.77
N ASN A 77 -38.32 25.88 5.05
CA ASN A 77 -36.91 26.28 5.00
C ASN A 77 -35.99 25.17 4.45
N SER A 78 -34.67 25.43 4.43
CA SER A 78 -33.63 24.51 3.96
C SER A 78 -32.79 23.89 5.08
N LYS A 79 -33.32 23.86 6.32
CA LYS A 79 -32.59 23.50 7.56
C LYS A 79 -33.27 22.32 8.28
N TRP A 80 -32.58 21.74 9.25
CA TRP A 80 -33.09 20.65 10.10
C TRP A 80 -32.92 20.99 11.59
N ASP A 81 -33.84 20.54 12.44
CA ASP A 81 -33.76 20.72 13.90
C ASP A 81 -32.72 19.77 14.55
N HIS A 82 -32.24 18.77 13.81
CA HIS A 82 -31.23 17.79 14.20
C HIS A 82 -30.34 17.44 13.00
N GLU A 83 -29.18 16.80 13.24
CA GLU A 83 -28.29 16.39 12.15
C GLU A 83 -28.99 15.33 11.28
N PRO A 84 -29.27 15.60 9.99
CA PRO A 84 -29.98 14.65 9.16
C PRO A 84 -29.10 13.45 8.84
N THR A 85 -29.71 12.27 8.71
CA THR A 85 -29.02 11.10 8.17
C THR A 85 -28.60 11.36 6.73
N VAL A 86 -27.37 10.98 6.36
CA VAL A 86 -26.84 11.21 5.01
C VAL A 86 -26.31 9.94 4.33
N ASP A 87 -26.45 9.87 3.00
CA ASP A 87 -25.72 8.92 2.16
C ASP A 87 -24.43 9.57 1.65
N SER A 88 -23.31 9.29 2.30
CA SER A 88 -21.96 9.67 1.86
C SER A 88 -21.24 8.54 1.11
N GLN A 89 -21.70 7.31 1.27
CA GLN A 89 -21.05 6.12 0.73
C GLN A 89 -21.23 6.02 -0.79
N SER A 90 -22.44 6.27 -1.30
CA SER A 90 -22.70 6.27 -2.75
C SER A 90 -21.87 7.33 -3.48
N HIS A 91 -21.67 8.49 -2.86
CA HIS A 91 -20.86 9.59 -3.38
C HIS A 91 -19.37 9.21 -3.44
N THR A 92 -18.86 8.64 -2.35
CA THR A 92 -17.47 8.15 -2.30
C THR A 92 -17.23 7.03 -3.32
N ARG A 93 -18.19 6.12 -3.46
CA ARG A 93 -18.14 5.04 -4.47
C ARG A 93 -18.12 5.60 -5.89
N ALA A 94 -18.95 6.61 -6.20
CA ALA A 94 -18.96 7.26 -7.50
C ALA A 94 -17.61 7.93 -7.83
N ARG A 95 -17.02 8.66 -6.87
CA ARG A 95 -15.69 9.27 -7.01
C ARG A 95 -14.56 8.23 -7.18
N THR A 96 -14.62 7.13 -6.44
CA THR A 96 -13.67 6.01 -6.60
C THR A 96 -13.80 5.38 -7.99
N ASN A 97 -15.03 5.13 -8.45
CA ASN A 97 -15.28 4.52 -9.75
C ASN A 97 -14.78 5.39 -10.92
N ILE A 98 -14.95 6.72 -10.86
CA ILE A 98 -14.42 7.62 -11.88
C ILE A 98 -12.89 7.68 -11.84
N ALA A 99 -12.27 7.72 -10.66
CA ALA A 99 -10.81 7.71 -10.52
C ALA A 99 -10.18 6.44 -11.10
N MET A 100 -10.82 5.28 -10.91
CA MET A 100 -10.36 4.01 -11.46
C MET A 100 -10.36 3.93 -13.00
N GLN A 101 -11.06 4.86 -13.68
CA GLN A 101 -11.05 4.96 -15.15
C GLN A 101 -9.74 5.54 -15.70
N PHE A 102 -8.89 6.14 -14.85
CA PHE A 102 -7.65 6.80 -15.27
C PHE A 102 -6.41 6.09 -14.71
N PRO A 103 -6.12 4.84 -15.15
CA PRO A 103 -4.92 4.13 -14.70
C PRO A 103 -3.65 4.92 -15.00
N GLY A 104 -2.69 4.87 -14.08
CA GLY A 104 -1.42 5.57 -14.23
C GLY A 104 -1.51 7.08 -14.06
N LYS A 105 -2.69 7.63 -13.71
CA LYS A 105 -2.87 9.04 -13.37
C LYS A 105 -3.35 9.20 -11.93
N LEU A 106 -2.81 10.19 -11.24
CA LEU A 106 -3.41 10.72 -10.01
C LEU A 106 -4.72 11.41 -10.38
N THR A 107 -5.85 10.99 -9.84
CA THR A 107 -7.13 11.71 -10.06
C THR A 107 -7.32 12.77 -8.98
N VAL A 108 -7.56 14.02 -9.37
CA VAL A 108 -7.92 15.12 -8.48
C VAL A 108 -9.28 15.69 -8.87
N ILE A 109 -10.18 15.80 -7.89
CA ILE A 109 -11.54 16.25 -8.08
C ILE A 109 -11.70 17.62 -7.40
N PHE A 110 -11.78 18.68 -8.21
CA PHE A 110 -12.04 20.03 -7.73
C PHE A 110 -13.54 20.29 -7.74
N ARG A 111 -14.09 20.74 -6.62
CA ARG A 111 -15.55 20.95 -6.47
C ARG A 111 -15.88 22.00 -5.43
N ASN A 112 -17.10 22.51 -5.45
CA ASN A 112 -17.60 23.38 -4.39
C ASN A 112 -18.04 22.51 -3.22
N ARG A 113 -17.08 22.12 -2.37
CA ARG A 113 -17.34 21.17 -1.28
C ARG A 113 -18.35 21.75 -0.30
N LYS A 114 -19.17 20.87 0.28
CA LYS A 114 -20.19 21.22 1.28
C LYS A 114 -20.01 20.38 2.54
N LYS A 115 -20.46 20.87 3.69
CA LYS A 115 -20.58 20.09 4.94
C LYS A 115 -21.93 20.37 5.59
N LEU A 116 -22.36 19.47 6.47
CA LEU A 116 -23.37 19.79 7.47
C LEU A 116 -22.70 20.60 8.58
N ASP A 117 -23.39 21.63 9.04
CA ASP A 117 -22.97 22.44 10.18
C ASP A 117 -24.21 23.02 10.87
N THR A 118 -24.06 23.46 12.11
CA THR A 118 -25.12 24.17 12.84
C THR A 118 -25.02 25.67 12.62
N ASP A 119 -26.15 26.32 12.40
CA ASP A 119 -26.26 27.78 12.43
C ASP A 119 -26.25 28.31 13.88
N ASP A 120 -26.26 29.64 14.03
CA ASP A 120 -26.24 30.30 15.35
C ASP A 120 -27.46 29.95 16.23
N ASN A 121 -28.53 29.40 15.66
CA ASN A 121 -29.72 28.97 16.38
C ASN A 121 -29.71 27.45 16.68
N GLY A 122 -28.63 26.75 16.34
CA GLY A 122 -28.49 25.30 16.50
C GLY A 122 -29.21 24.48 15.42
N ASN A 123 -29.77 25.10 14.37
CA ASN A 123 -30.36 24.37 13.26
C ASN A 123 -29.27 23.91 12.31
N TRP A 124 -29.38 22.68 11.82
CA TRP A 124 -28.45 22.12 10.86
C TRP A 124 -28.72 22.65 9.46
N GLU A 125 -27.66 22.98 8.73
CA GLU A 125 -27.73 23.40 7.34
C GLU A 125 -26.52 22.91 6.53
N ILE A 126 -26.64 23.00 5.20
CA ILE A 126 -25.54 22.65 4.29
C ILE A 126 -24.74 23.92 3.98
N VAL A 127 -23.51 24.00 4.49
CA VAL A 127 -22.61 25.15 4.29
C VAL A 127 -21.44 24.80 3.37
N ASN A 128 -20.73 25.83 2.90
CA ASN A 128 -19.50 25.64 2.13
C ASN A 128 -18.39 25.04 2.99
N LYS A 129 -17.62 24.13 2.40
CA LYS A 129 -16.42 23.54 3.00
C LYS A 129 -15.19 23.97 2.20
N GLY A 130 -14.23 24.61 2.87
CA GLY A 130 -12.92 24.91 2.31
C GLY A 130 -12.00 23.68 2.27
N GLY A 131 -10.80 23.86 1.71
CA GLY A 131 -9.71 22.89 1.80
C GLY A 131 -9.89 21.59 1.00
N GLY A 132 -8.97 20.66 1.24
CA GLY A 132 -8.92 19.36 0.58
C GLY A 132 -9.26 18.19 1.49
N SER A 133 -9.26 16.99 0.93
CA SER A 133 -9.24 15.75 1.71
C SER A 133 -8.77 14.59 0.85
N SER A 134 -7.92 13.76 1.42
CA SER A 134 -7.37 12.57 0.80
C SER A 134 -6.78 11.66 1.87
N SER A 135 -6.31 10.49 1.48
CA SER A 135 -5.62 9.58 2.37
C SER A 135 -4.73 8.63 1.58
N ALA A 136 -3.83 7.93 2.29
CA ALA A 136 -2.97 6.90 1.71
C ALA A 136 -3.75 5.77 0.99
N ASN A 137 -5.02 5.58 1.34
CA ASN A 137 -5.91 4.58 0.75
C ASN A 137 -6.87 5.15 -0.30
N SER A 138 -7.07 6.48 -0.34
CA SER A 138 -7.98 7.12 -1.29
C SER A 138 -7.59 6.84 -2.74
N HIS A 139 -8.56 6.71 -3.64
CA HIS A 139 -8.32 6.57 -5.08
C HIS A 139 -8.15 7.90 -5.82
N PHE A 140 -8.48 9.00 -5.15
CA PHE A 140 -8.43 10.37 -5.67
C PHE A 140 -8.03 11.33 -4.56
N VAL A 141 -7.76 12.58 -4.93
CA VAL A 141 -7.65 13.72 -4.02
C VAL A 141 -8.87 14.62 -4.24
N ASN A 142 -9.59 14.97 -3.17
CA ASN A 142 -10.66 15.97 -3.24
C ASN A 142 -10.08 17.34 -2.92
N MET A 143 -10.46 18.35 -3.71
CA MET A 143 -10.08 19.74 -3.48
C MET A 143 -11.30 20.65 -3.56
N SER A 144 -11.30 21.69 -2.75
CA SER A 144 -12.15 22.85 -2.98
C SER A 144 -11.60 23.68 -4.14
N THR A 145 -12.47 24.31 -4.92
CA THR A 145 -12.09 25.19 -6.05
C THR A 145 -11.26 26.40 -5.60
N ILE A 146 -11.43 26.83 -4.35
CA ILE A 146 -10.70 27.95 -3.75
C ILE A 146 -9.33 27.58 -3.15
N SER A 147 -9.00 26.30 -3.03
CA SER A 147 -7.74 25.85 -2.42
C SER A 147 -6.51 26.24 -3.24
N ASN A 148 -5.41 26.60 -2.59
CA ASN A 148 -4.18 27.02 -3.28
C ASN A 148 -3.27 25.81 -3.66
N GLY A 149 -2.08 26.08 -4.21
CA GLY A 149 -1.12 25.04 -4.59
C GLY A 149 -0.54 24.28 -3.39
N VAL A 150 -0.38 24.93 -2.24
CA VAL A 150 0.11 24.31 -1.00
C VAL A 150 -0.92 23.34 -0.42
N ASP A 151 -2.20 23.71 -0.40
CA ASP A 151 -3.29 22.80 0.00
C ASP A 151 -3.31 21.56 -0.89
N LEU A 152 -3.16 21.74 -2.20
CA LEU A 152 -3.09 20.62 -3.14
C LEU A 152 -1.87 19.74 -2.85
N ALA A 153 -0.71 20.33 -2.58
CA ALA A 153 0.51 19.59 -2.25
C ALA A 153 0.35 18.78 -0.95
N HIS A 154 -0.30 19.36 0.07
CA HIS A 154 -0.61 18.68 1.33
C HIS A 154 -1.48 17.44 1.11
N GLU A 155 -2.57 17.57 0.36
CA GLU A 155 -3.43 16.43 0.06
C GLU A 155 -2.75 15.40 -0.84
N ILE A 156 -1.95 15.85 -1.80
CA ILE A 156 -1.11 14.94 -2.58
C ILE A 156 -0.11 14.21 -1.66
N GLY A 157 0.42 14.86 -0.63
CA GLY A 157 1.25 14.26 0.41
C GLY A 157 0.54 13.10 1.10
N HIS A 158 -0.69 13.32 1.60
CA HIS A 158 -1.53 12.26 2.17
C HIS A 158 -1.81 11.13 1.19
N TYR A 159 -2.18 11.47 -0.05
CA TYR A 159 -2.36 10.48 -1.11
C TYR A 159 -1.08 9.66 -1.31
N LEU A 160 0.08 10.30 -1.30
CA LEU A 160 1.42 9.70 -1.39
C LEU A 160 1.95 9.19 -0.04
N GLN A 161 1.06 8.95 0.93
CA GLN A 161 1.32 8.23 2.17
C GLN A 161 2.07 9.00 3.27
N LEU A 162 2.05 10.32 3.24
CA LEU A 162 2.48 11.15 4.37
C LEU A 162 1.33 11.33 5.38
N PRO A 163 1.54 11.03 6.66
CA PRO A 163 0.66 11.52 7.71
C PRO A 163 0.96 12.98 8.05
N HIS A 164 0.14 13.56 8.92
CA HIS A 164 0.44 14.86 9.54
C HIS A 164 1.64 14.73 10.48
N THR A 165 2.49 15.77 10.53
CA THR A 165 3.58 15.87 11.51
C THR A 165 3.06 16.16 12.92
N PHE A 166 1.83 16.63 13.02
CA PHE A 166 1.21 17.05 14.27
C PHE A 166 0.27 16.01 14.86
N VAL A 167 0.04 16.16 16.16
CA VAL A 167 -1.09 15.55 16.86
C VAL A 167 -2.29 16.51 16.88
N GLY A 168 -3.50 15.97 16.72
CA GLY A 168 -4.73 16.77 16.78
C GLY A 168 -5.14 17.09 18.21
N GLY A 169 -5.83 18.23 18.41
CA GLY A 169 -6.48 18.55 19.69
C GLY A 169 -5.57 19.16 20.77
N VAL A 170 -4.35 19.58 20.42
CA VAL A 170 -3.43 20.28 21.35
C VAL A 170 -3.51 21.77 21.06
N GLU A 171 -4.18 22.52 21.93
CA GLU A 171 -4.43 23.96 21.73
C GLU A 171 -3.77 24.84 22.79
N LYS A 172 -3.28 24.26 23.90
CA LYS A 172 -2.61 24.99 24.99
C LYS A 172 -1.38 24.24 25.49
N VAL A 173 -0.48 24.96 26.16
CA VAL A 173 0.70 24.37 26.83
C VAL A 173 0.30 23.28 27.83
N SER A 174 -0.81 23.45 28.54
CA SER A 174 -1.34 22.44 29.47
C SER A 174 -1.73 21.13 28.78
N ASP A 175 -2.27 21.21 27.56
CA ASP A 175 -2.69 20.02 26.80
C ASP A 175 -1.46 19.23 26.34
N ALA A 176 -0.46 19.96 25.85
CA ALA A 176 0.82 19.39 25.46
C ALA A 176 1.54 18.74 26.65
N ALA A 177 1.56 19.42 27.81
CA ALA A 177 2.16 18.88 29.03
C ALA A 177 1.46 17.60 29.51
N ALA A 178 0.13 17.53 29.42
CA ALA A 178 -0.63 16.35 29.79
C ALA A 178 -0.29 15.14 28.88
N LEU A 179 -0.21 15.35 27.56
CA LEU A 179 0.16 14.28 26.62
C LEU A 179 1.60 13.80 26.82
N ILE A 180 2.54 14.71 27.05
CA ILE A 180 3.94 14.35 27.36
C ILE A 180 3.99 13.54 28.66
N LYS A 181 3.23 13.96 29.67
CA LYS A 181 3.16 13.26 30.95
C LYS A 181 2.62 11.85 30.80
N GLU A 182 1.48 11.68 30.13
CA GLU A 182 0.88 10.37 29.85
C GLU A 182 1.87 9.47 29.09
N TYR A 183 2.55 10.00 28.07
CA TYR A 183 3.54 9.28 27.28
C TYR A 183 4.68 8.71 28.12
N VAL A 184 5.18 9.49 29.09
CA VAL A 184 6.25 9.07 30.00
C VAL A 184 5.73 8.12 31.08
N GLU A 185 4.57 8.40 31.68
CA GLU A 185 3.94 7.55 32.70
C GLU A 185 3.56 6.15 32.15
N ASP A 186 3.35 6.04 30.85
CA ASP A 186 3.25 4.77 30.10
C ASP A 186 4.58 3.99 29.99
N GLY A 187 5.63 4.42 30.68
CA GLY A 187 6.92 3.74 30.81
C GLY A 187 7.95 4.09 29.73
N ARG A 188 7.82 5.26 29.09
CA ARG A 188 8.77 5.74 28.07
C ARG A 188 9.79 6.69 28.69
N ASP A 189 10.92 6.86 28.00
CA ASP A 189 11.99 7.72 28.46
C ASP A 189 11.51 9.18 28.56
N GLU A 190 11.79 9.84 29.68
CA GLU A 190 11.51 11.27 29.86
C GLU A 190 12.22 12.12 28.80
N ASP A 191 13.41 11.72 28.34
CA ASP A 191 14.13 12.44 27.28
C ASP A 191 13.36 12.46 25.95
N GLU A 192 12.46 11.50 25.76
CA GLU A 192 11.66 11.36 24.54
C GLU A 192 10.27 12.00 24.64
N GLY A 193 9.94 12.71 25.73
CA GLY A 193 8.59 13.22 26.01
C GLY A 193 7.94 13.98 24.84
N LEU A 194 8.70 14.84 24.13
CA LEU A 194 8.21 15.58 22.95
C LEU A 194 7.72 14.70 21.80
N THR A 195 8.13 13.42 21.77
CA THR A 195 7.63 12.44 20.81
C THR A 195 6.11 12.23 20.94
N ALA A 196 5.52 12.54 22.09
CA ALA A 196 4.07 12.56 22.27
C ALA A 196 3.35 13.54 21.33
N LEU A 197 4.06 14.56 20.83
CA LEU A 197 3.55 15.61 19.94
C LEU A 197 3.95 15.39 18.48
N ASP A 198 4.67 14.32 18.16
CA ASP A 198 5.11 13.99 16.80
C ASP A 198 4.11 13.01 16.16
N GLY A 199 3.24 13.56 15.31
CA GLY A 199 2.15 12.85 14.64
C GLY A 199 2.62 11.86 13.55
N ASP A 200 3.83 12.04 13.02
CA ASP A 200 4.40 11.16 11.99
C ASP A 200 5.57 10.30 12.47
N ARG A 201 5.94 10.35 13.77
CA ARG A 201 7.04 9.58 14.38
C ARG A 201 7.11 8.11 13.98
N ASN A 202 5.94 7.49 13.85
CA ASN A 202 5.83 6.07 13.54
C ASN A 202 6.42 5.71 12.15
N VAL A 203 6.54 6.69 11.26
CA VAL A 203 7.00 6.54 9.86
C VAL A 203 8.15 7.43 9.46
N VAL A 204 8.37 8.52 10.18
CA VAL A 204 9.31 9.60 9.84
C VAL A 204 9.96 10.01 11.16
N LEU A 205 11.29 10.05 11.20
CA LEU A 205 12.05 10.38 12.42
C LEU A 205 12.78 11.72 12.35
N ASP A 206 12.76 12.38 11.18
CA ASP A 206 13.48 13.63 10.90
C ASP A 206 12.55 14.85 10.84
N THR A 207 11.35 14.71 11.40
CA THR A 207 10.38 15.78 11.60
C THR A 207 10.25 16.04 13.10
N PRO A 208 10.20 17.31 13.54
CA PRO A 208 9.96 17.63 14.94
C PRO A 208 8.48 17.46 15.31
N GLY A 209 8.21 17.36 16.61
CA GLY A 209 6.84 17.41 17.14
C GLY A 209 6.14 18.72 16.73
N ASP A 210 4.82 18.63 16.50
CA ASP A 210 4.03 19.70 15.91
C ASP A 210 2.62 19.72 16.52
N CYS A 211 2.04 20.91 16.67
CA CYS A 211 0.76 21.17 17.33
C CYS A 211 -0.03 22.22 16.54
N LYS A 212 -1.30 22.40 16.91
CA LYS A 212 -2.17 23.38 16.24
C LYS A 212 -1.68 24.80 16.52
N SER A 213 -1.89 25.73 15.58
CA SER A 213 -1.50 27.15 15.72
C SER A 213 -1.99 27.79 17.02
N ALA A 214 -3.15 27.36 17.53
CA ALA A 214 -3.77 27.83 18.77
C ALA A 214 -2.84 27.79 20.00
N ILE A 215 -1.87 26.87 20.07
CA ILE A 215 -0.92 26.82 21.19
C ILE A 215 0.05 28.01 21.20
N PHE A 216 0.37 28.57 20.03
CA PHE A 216 1.17 29.79 19.93
C PHE A 216 0.33 31.00 20.31
N GLU A 217 -0.89 31.05 19.78
CA GLU A 217 -1.85 32.11 20.09
C GLU A 217 -2.17 32.15 21.60
N SER A 218 -2.20 31.01 22.30
CA SER A 218 -2.43 30.95 23.75
C SER A 218 -1.29 31.54 24.59
N GLU A 219 -0.10 31.65 24.01
CA GLU A 219 1.10 32.23 24.62
C GLU A 219 1.42 33.63 24.05
N ASP A 220 0.44 34.27 23.39
CA ASP A 220 0.58 35.56 22.71
C ASP A 220 1.70 35.59 21.64
N LEU A 221 1.98 34.44 21.02
CA LEU A 221 2.98 34.28 19.95
C LEU A 221 2.31 34.21 18.58
N ASP A 222 3.01 34.69 17.56
CA ASP A 222 2.59 34.54 16.16
C ASP A 222 2.83 33.09 15.69
N PRO A 223 1.77 32.33 15.35
CA PRO A 223 1.93 30.98 14.83
C PRO A 223 2.74 30.91 13.53
N CYS A 224 2.80 31.99 12.75
CA CYS A 224 3.53 32.09 11.49
C CYS A 224 4.85 32.89 11.58
N GLY A 225 5.25 33.35 12.77
CA GLY A 225 6.43 34.19 12.97
C GLY A 225 7.78 33.46 12.82
N GLU A 226 8.85 34.25 12.76
CA GLU A 226 10.24 33.78 12.59
C GLU A 226 10.77 32.97 13.79
N GLU A 227 10.25 33.24 14.99
CA GLU A 227 10.61 32.57 16.24
C GLU A 227 9.34 32.15 16.97
N GLY A 228 9.19 30.85 17.19
CA GLY A 228 8.07 30.34 17.97
C GLY A 228 8.48 28.98 18.50
N GLU A 229 9.40 29.02 19.46
CA GLU A 229 9.62 27.93 20.38
C GLU A 229 8.71 28.15 21.59
N ILE A 230 8.00 27.11 22.02
CA ILE A 230 7.22 27.15 23.26
C ILE A 230 7.91 26.26 24.28
N THR A 231 8.16 26.80 25.46
CA THR A 231 8.61 25.99 26.59
C THR A 231 7.40 25.35 27.27
N ILE A 232 7.40 24.02 27.35
CA ILE A 232 6.36 23.20 27.98
C ILE A 232 6.90 22.65 29.29
N PRO A 233 6.49 23.20 30.44
CA PRO A 233 6.81 22.63 31.75
C PRO A 233 5.94 21.42 32.03
N VAL A 234 6.55 20.27 32.32
CA VAL A 234 5.86 19.03 32.69
C VAL A 234 6.24 18.62 34.09
N ASN A 235 5.24 18.45 34.95
CA ASN A 235 5.44 18.09 36.35
C ASN A 235 5.28 16.56 36.56
N PHE A 236 6.39 15.92 36.93
CA PHE A 236 6.50 14.49 37.25
C PHE A 236 6.47 14.22 38.77
N GLY A 237 5.88 15.13 39.54
CA GLY A 237 5.77 15.04 41.00
C GLY A 237 6.86 15.87 41.69
N GLU A 238 8.02 15.25 41.95
CA GLU A 238 9.13 15.92 42.64
C GLU A 238 10.03 16.73 41.71
N SER A 239 9.88 16.57 40.39
CA SER A 239 10.65 17.27 39.38
C SER A 239 9.73 17.94 38.34
N ILE A 240 10.18 19.10 37.85
CA ILE A 240 9.62 19.73 36.65
C ILE A 240 10.68 19.62 35.56
N ARG A 241 10.28 19.07 34.42
CA ARG A 241 11.10 19.00 33.23
C ARG A 241 10.57 19.99 32.19
N LEU A 242 11.49 20.70 31.54
CA LEU A 242 11.16 21.63 30.47
C LEU A 242 11.41 20.97 29.11
N TYR A 243 10.42 21.05 28.24
CA TYR A 243 10.51 20.62 26.85
C TYR A 243 10.34 21.82 25.94
N THR A 244 11.05 21.87 24.82
CA THR A 244 10.94 22.96 23.84
C THR A 244 10.23 22.47 22.59
N LEU A 245 9.02 22.94 22.35
CA LEU A 245 8.28 22.68 21.12
C LEU A 245 8.72 23.65 20.04
N ALA A 246 9.37 23.13 18.99
CA ALA A 246 9.89 23.89 17.86
C ALA A 246 9.45 23.20 16.54
N PRO A 247 8.23 23.47 16.03
CA PRO A 247 7.73 22.83 14.82
C PRO A 247 8.48 23.36 13.59
N ASP A 248 8.74 22.48 12.62
CA ASP A 248 9.24 22.91 11.31
C ASP A 248 8.07 23.43 10.47
N ARG A 249 7.88 24.75 10.51
CA ARG A 249 6.79 25.44 9.81
C ARG A 249 6.87 25.33 8.29
N ASN A 250 7.99 24.87 7.72
CA ASN A 250 8.15 24.70 6.29
C ASN A 250 7.68 23.34 5.78
N LEU A 251 7.38 22.38 6.65
CA LEU A 251 6.83 21.10 6.23
C LEU A 251 5.39 21.27 5.74
N VAL A 252 5.11 20.81 4.51
CA VAL A 252 3.77 20.87 3.93
C VAL A 252 2.75 20.06 4.72
N MET A 253 3.19 19.06 5.49
CA MET A 253 2.34 18.21 6.34
C MET A 253 2.06 18.78 7.72
N SER A 254 2.60 19.97 8.03
CA SER A 254 2.41 20.68 9.29
C SER A 254 1.08 21.45 9.35
N TYR A 255 0.63 21.79 10.56
CA TYR A 255 -0.45 22.76 10.78
C TYR A 255 -0.10 24.15 10.22
N PHE A 256 1.19 24.47 10.13
CA PHE A 256 1.71 25.74 9.65
C PHE A 256 1.85 25.82 8.11
N LYS A 257 1.28 24.86 7.37
CA LYS A 257 1.25 24.89 5.90
C LYS A 257 0.63 26.17 5.32
N GLY A 258 -0.25 26.84 6.08
CA GLY A 258 -0.87 28.11 5.69
C GLY A 258 0.02 29.34 5.86
N CYS A 259 1.12 29.24 6.62
CA CYS A 259 2.03 30.35 6.86
C CYS A 259 2.89 30.62 5.63
N SER A 260 2.55 31.63 4.83
CA SER A 260 3.31 32.00 3.63
C SER A 260 4.64 32.68 3.92
N GLU A 261 4.82 33.21 5.13
CA GLU A 261 5.96 34.03 5.53
C GLU A 261 7.18 33.22 5.98
N THR A 262 6.99 31.94 6.34
CA THR A 262 8.04 31.09 6.93
C THR A 262 9.05 30.55 5.91
N GLY A 263 8.86 30.86 4.62
CA GLY A 263 9.66 30.37 3.51
C GLY A 263 8.91 29.39 2.60
N SER A 264 9.65 28.81 1.64
CA SER A 264 9.08 27.85 0.69
C SER A 264 8.75 26.53 1.38
N LYS A 265 7.52 26.04 1.20
CA LYS A 265 7.10 24.76 1.76
C LYS A 265 7.86 23.60 1.12
N THR A 266 8.05 22.53 1.88
CA THR A 266 8.86 21.37 1.50
C THR A 266 8.38 20.09 2.19
N VAL A 267 9.08 19.00 1.94
CA VAL A 267 8.98 17.73 2.67
C VAL A 267 10.36 17.34 3.21
N SER A 268 10.41 16.72 4.39
CA SER A 268 11.67 16.24 4.97
C SER A 268 12.32 15.13 4.10
N PRO A 269 13.62 14.83 4.27
CA PRO A 269 14.27 13.70 3.59
C PRO A 269 13.59 12.34 3.79
N GLN A 270 13.09 12.01 5.00
CA GLN A 270 12.35 10.77 5.22
C GLN A 270 10.91 10.83 4.73
N GLN A 271 10.24 11.99 4.74
CA GLN A 271 8.95 12.16 4.07
C GLN A 271 9.08 11.94 2.55
N ALA A 272 10.08 12.57 1.93
CA ALA A 272 10.42 12.36 0.52
C ALA A 272 10.68 10.88 0.19
N ARG A 273 11.33 10.15 1.10
CA ARG A 273 11.53 8.69 0.95
C ARG A 273 10.23 7.93 1.09
N ARG A 274 9.39 8.27 2.07
CA ARG A 274 8.09 7.65 2.30
C ARG A 274 7.19 7.75 1.08
N ILE A 275 7.18 8.92 0.44
CA ILE A 275 6.48 9.18 -0.82
C ILE A 275 6.94 8.18 -1.90
N ARG A 276 8.26 8.05 -2.09
CA ARG A 276 8.82 7.11 -3.07
C ARG A 276 8.48 5.67 -2.74
N ASP A 277 8.51 5.26 -1.47
CA ASP A 277 8.06 3.91 -1.08
C ASP A 277 6.59 3.67 -1.43
N GLY A 278 5.76 4.73 -1.31
CA GLY A 278 4.37 4.74 -1.76
C GLY A 278 4.21 4.32 -3.23
N LEU A 279 5.10 4.86 -4.09
CA LEU A 279 5.18 4.57 -5.52
C LEU A 279 5.83 3.21 -5.80
N GLU A 280 6.90 2.85 -5.10
CA GLU A 280 7.75 1.71 -5.46
C GLU A 280 7.26 0.37 -4.89
N LEU A 281 6.83 0.38 -3.63
CA LEU A 281 6.51 -0.82 -2.85
C LEU A 281 5.01 -0.99 -2.60
N ARG A 282 4.23 0.08 -2.76
CA ARG A 282 2.88 0.18 -2.19
C ARG A 282 1.85 0.61 -3.24
N HIS A 283 0.75 1.25 -2.80
CA HIS A 283 -0.51 1.29 -3.56
C HIS A 283 -0.51 2.34 -4.66
N ARG A 284 0.59 3.08 -4.81
CA ARG A 284 0.79 4.09 -5.84
C ARG A 284 1.71 3.59 -6.95
N HIS A 285 2.07 2.30 -6.93
CA HIS A 285 2.82 1.67 -8.00
C HIS A 285 2.10 1.74 -9.34
N ASP A 286 0.78 1.89 -9.34
CA ASP A 286 0.00 2.17 -10.53
C ASP A 286 0.41 3.44 -11.25
N LEU A 287 0.76 4.50 -10.53
CA LEU A 287 1.16 5.79 -11.10
C LEU A 287 2.49 5.72 -11.84
N ILE A 288 3.34 4.75 -11.51
CA ILE A 288 4.65 4.59 -12.13
C ILE A 288 4.73 3.38 -13.04
N SER A 289 3.79 2.44 -12.94
CA SER A 289 3.76 1.25 -13.78
C SER A 289 3.53 1.58 -15.25
N SER A 290 4.18 0.84 -16.14
CA SER A 290 3.90 0.95 -17.58
C SER A 290 2.50 0.38 -17.86
N SER A 291 1.70 1.09 -18.68
CA SER A 291 0.48 0.49 -19.23
C SER A 291 0.87 -0.75 -20.06
N PRO A 292 0.07 -1.83 -20.00
CA PRO A 292 0.36 -3.04 -20.75
C PRO A 292 0.47 -2.73 -22.25
N SER A 293 1.65 -3.00 -22.82
CA SER A 293 1.85 -3.10 -24.27
C SER A 293 1.59 -4.54 -24.72
N PHE A 294 1.07 -4.76 -25.92
CA PHE A 294 0.81 -6.12 -26.40
C PHE A 294 2.06 -6.86 -26.91
N ASN A 295 3.24 -6.22 -26.93
CA ASN A 295 4.47 -6.79 -27.50
C ASN A 295 5.66 -6.63 -26.55
N TYR A 296 5.78 -7.55 -25.58
CA TYR A 296 6.91 -7.60 -24.65
C TYR A 296 7.93 -8.68 -25.04
N SER A 297 9.21 -8.38 -24.82
CA SER A 297 10.25 -9.40 -24.70
C SER A 297 10.88 -9.38 -23.31
N ILE A 298 11.17 -10.57 -22.77
CA ILE A 298 11.86 -10.75 -21.49
C ILE A 298 13.34 -10.95 -21.79
N ASN A 299 14.16 -10.04 -21.27
CA ASN A 299 15.60 -10.03 -21.53
C ASN A 299 16.37 -10.23 -20.23
N ARG A 300 17.43 -11.03 -20.31
CA ARG A 300 18.34 -11.25 -19.18
C ARG A 300 19.28 -10.07 -19.06
N GLY A 301 19.39 -9.53 -17.85
CA GLY A 301 20.33 -8.49 -17.48
C GLY A 301 21.56 -9.04 -16.77
N GLY A 302 22.09 -8.23 -15.85
CA GLY A 302 23.22 -8.59 -15.01
C GLY A 302 22.89 -9.68 -13.99
N SER A 303 23.92 -10.30 -13.45
CA SER A 303 23.79 -11.26 -12.36
C SER A 303 24.96 -11.17 -11.39
N ALA A 304 24.72 -11.55 -10.14
CA ALA A 304 25.72 -11.64 -9.09
C ALA A 304 25.50 -12.92 -8.26
N THR A 305 26.50 -13.33 -7.49
CA THR A 305 26.41 -14.46 -6.56
C THR A 305 26.54 -14.01 -5.10
N GLY A 306 26.01 -14.81 -4.17
CA GLY A 306 26.00 -14.52 -2.72
C GLY A 306 26.68 -15.55 -1.82
N GLY A 307 27.32 -16.57 -2.38
CA GLY A 307 27.90 -17.70 -1.64
C GLY A 307 26.91 -18.84 -1.40
N GLU A 308 27.32 -19.86 -0.65
CA GLU A 308 26.53 -21.07 -0.41
C GLU A 308 25.24 -20.79 0.36
N VAL A 309 24.13 -21.36 -0.10
CA VAL A 309 22.81 -21.23 0.53
C VAL A 309 22.00 -22.52 0.41
N SER A 310 20.98 -22.66 1.23
CA SER A 310 20.02 -23.78 1.18
C SER A 310 18.55 -23.36 1.13
N GLU A 311 18.24 -22.12 1.50
CA GLU A 311 16.94 -21.47 1.29
C GLU A 311 17.19 -20.03 0.81
N VAL A 312 16.28 -19.49 -0.01
CA VAL A 312 16.39 -18.13 -0.55
C VAL A 312 15.01 -17.48 -0.67
N GLU A 313 14.91 -16.26 -0.16
CA GLU A 313 13.80 -15.35 -0.40
C GLU A 313 14.35 -13.94 -0.75
N VAL A 314 13.61 -13.17 -1.54
CA VAL A 314 14.06 -11.83 -1.98
C VAL A 314 12.95 -10.79 -1.85
N ALA A 315 13.32 -9.61 -1.35
CA ALA A 315 12.42 -8.45 -1.26
C ALA A 315 13.03 -7.22 -1.92
N LEU A 316 12.16 -6.38 -2.46
CA LEU A 316 12.51 -5.02 -2.85
C LEU A 316 12.76 -4.18 -1.59
N VAL A 317 13.91 -3.50 -1.54
CA VAL A 317 14.19 -2.48 -0.50
C VAL A 317 13.70 -1.12 -0.99
N ARG A 318 14.05 -0.80 -2.24
CA ARG A 318 13.64 0.40 -3.01
C ARG A 318 14.05 0.21 -4.46
N ALA A 319 13.60 1.08 -5.36
CA ALA A 319 13.99 1.05 -6.76
C ALA A 319 15.52 0.94 -6.93
N GLY A 320 15.96 -0.08 -7.66
CA GLY A 320 17.38 -0.38 -7.89
C GLY A 320 18.13 -1.01 -6.71
N ARG A 321 17.46 -1.43 -5.62
CA ARG A 321 18.09 -2.14 -4.51
C ARG A 321 17.20 -3.23 -3.94
N ILE A 322 17.73 -4.44 -3.85
CA ILE A 322 17.05 -5.60 -3.27
C ILE A 322 17.85 -6.18 -2.12
N ALA A 323 17.17 -6.97 -1.28
CA ALA A 323 17.79 -7.78 -0.25
C ALA A 323 17.37 -9.24 -0.41
N ALA A 324 18.34 -10.13 -0.43
CA ALA A 324 18.13 -11.56 -0.37
C ALA A 324 18.28 -12.03 1.07
N ALA A 325 17.24 -12.63 1.63
CA ALA A 325 17.29 -13.34 2.90
C ALA A 325 17.53 -14.82 2.61
N VAL A 326 18.65 -15.35 3.08
CA VAL A 326 19.08 -16.71 2.77
C VAL A 326 19.38 -17.49 4.04
N ARG A 327 19.29 -18.81 3.95
CA ARG A 327 19.92 -19.69 4.94
C ARG A 327 21.26 -20.11 4.36
N ASP A 328 22.34 -19.65 4.96
CA ASP A 328 23.69 -19.90 4.47
C ASP A 328 24.15 -21.35 4.72
N GLY A 329 25.39 -21.66 4.35
CA GLY A 329 26.00 -22.98 4.54
C GLY A 329 26.12 -23.42 6.01
N ASN A 330 26.10 -22.48 6.96
CA ASN A 330 26.12 -22.78 8.39
C ASN A 330 24.71 -23.03 8.97
N GLY A 331 23.66 -22.81 8.18
CA GLY A 331 22.28 -22.89 8.64
C GLY A 331 21.76 -21.59 9.27
N ASP A 332 22.51 -20.49 9.16
CA ASP A 332 22.14 -19.20 9.71
C ASP A 332 21.37 -18.35 8.69
N LEU A 333 20.47 -17.50 9.17
CA LEU A 333 19.88 -16.43 8.38
C LEU A 333 20.98 -15.44 8.02
N LYS A 334 21.08 -15.10 6.74
CA LYS A 334 21.91 -14.00 6.25
C LYS A 334 21.10 -13.11 5.33
N VAL A 335 21.14 -11.81 5.58
CA VAL A 335 20.55 -10.80 4.69
C VAL A 335 21.68 -10.23 3.83
N ILE A 336 21.58 -10.34 2.50
CA ILE A 336 22.59 -9.89 1.54
C ILE A 336 21.97 -8.84 0.61
N VAL A 337 22.60 -7.67 0.53
CA VAL A 337 22.08 -6.55 -0.28
C VAL A 337 22.72 -6.56 -1.67
N PHE A 338 21.92 -6.23 -2.68
CA PHE A 338 22.37 -6.03 -4.04
C PHE A 338 21.83 -4.73 -4.61
N ASP A 339 22.72 -3.96 -5.25
CA ASP A 339 22.34 -2.82 -6.07
C ASP A 339 22.19 -3.27 -7.53
N ILE A 340 21.16 -2.75 -8.18
CA ILE A 340 20.87 -2.91 -9.60
C ILE A 340 21.10 -1.55 -10.27
N SER A 341 22.02 -1.50 -11.22
CA SER A 341 22.35 -0.31 -11.98
C SER A 341 22.38 -0.58 -13.48
N ASP A 342 22.67 0.46 -14.27
CA ASP A 342 22.82 0.38 -15.73
C ASP A 342 21.60 -0.24 -16.41
N ALA A 343 20.40 0.21 -15.99
CA ALA A 343 19.10 -0.30 -16.44
C ALA A 343 18.96 -1.82 -16.30
N GLY A 344 19.50 -2.39 -15.22
CA GLY A 344 19.43 -3.82 -14.94
C GLY A 344 20.57 -4.64 -15.52
N LYS A 345 21.53 -4.02 -16.22
CA LYS A 345 22.70 -4.72 -16.81
C LYS A 345 23.78 -5.03 -15.78
N LYS A 346 23.79 -4.34 -14.64
CA LYS A 346 24.77 -4.55 -13.58
C LYS A 346 24.07 -4.85 -12.26
N VAL A 347 24.47 -5.95 -11.64
CA VAL A 347 24.04 -6.36 -10.30
C VAL A 347 25.29 -6.42 -9.42
N THR A 348 25.32 -5.63 -8.34
CA THR A 348 26.49 -5.51 -7.46
C THR A 348 26.11 -5.90 -6.05
N ARG A 349 26.77 -6.92 -5.50
CA ARG A 349 26.65 -7.28 -4.07
C ARG A 349 27.21 -6.15 -3.20
N ARG A 350 26.53 -5.84 -2.10
CA ARG A 350 26.90 -4.84 -1.10
C ARG A 350 27.20 -5.51 0.24
N GLY A 351 26.69 -4.95 1.33
CA GLY A 351 26.82 -5.50 2.67
C GLY A 351 25.95 -6.74 2.88
N SER A 352 26.23 -7.41 4.00
CA SER A 352 25.38 -8.48 4.52
C SER A 352 25.50 -8.58 6.03
N GLU A 353 24.47 -9.07 6.70
CA GLU A 353 24.47 -9.31 8.15
C GLU A 353 23.80 -10.65 8.48
N SER A 354 24.20 -11.29 9.59
CA SER A 354 23.65 -12.55 10.09
C SER A 354 22.53 -12.33 11.13
N GLY A 355 21.53 -13.21 11.10
CA GLY A 355 20.40 -13.25 12.03
C GLY A 355 20.36 -14.50 12.92
N GLY A 356 21.37 -15.38 12.81
CA GLY A 356 21.47 -16.63 13.56
C GLY A 356 20.67 -17.80 12.98
N ALA A 357 20.67 -18.94 13.67
CA ALA A 357 20.21 -20.22 13.13
C ALA A 357 18.71 -20.26 12.80
N VAL A 358 18.38 -20.69 11.58
CA VAL A 358 16.99 -20.77 11.08
C VAL A 358 16.73 -22.03 10.25
N SER A 359 15.45 -22.38 10.11
CA SER A 359 15.02 -23.51 9.27
C SER A 359 14.15 -23.10 8.08
N LYS A 360 13.43 -21.99 8.19
CA LYS A 360 12.59 -21.39 7.13
C LYS A 360 12.68 -19.88 7.19
N ILE A 361 12.49 -19.26 6.03
CA ILE A 361 12.63 -17.81 5.83
C ILE A 361 11.47 -17.35 4.94
N SER A 362 10.89 -16.21 5.29
CA SER A 362 10.09 -15.36 4.42
C SER A 362 10.56 -13.91 4.62
N VAL A 363 10.54 -13.11 3.55
CA VAL A 363 10.99 -11.71 3.61
C VAL A 363 10.01 -10.78 2.89
N CYS A 364 9.81 -9.58 3.44
CA CYS A 364 9.06 -8.51 2.77
C CYS A 364 9.72 -7.15 3.00
N GLY A 365 9.56 -6.23 2.05
CA GLY A 365 10.04 -4.86 2.16
C GLY A 365 9.00 -3.97 2.85
N LEU A 366 9.42 -3.19 3.84
CA LEU A 366 8.53 -2.33 4.63
C LEU A 366 8.52 -0.86 4.15
N GLY A 367 9.46 -0.48 3.27
CA GLY A 367 9.76 0.91 2.94
C GLY A 367 10.74 1.52 3.94
N GLN A 368 11.14 2.78 3.74
CA GLN A 368 12.12 3.51 4.54
C GLN A 368 13.47 2.79 4.66
N ASN A 369 13.84 2.05 3.60
CA ASN A 369 14.97 1.11 3.57
C ASN A 369 14.91 -0.03 4.60
N LEU A 370 13.72 -0.37 5.07
CA LEU A 370 13.51 -1.46 6.00
C LEU A 370 13.01 -2.70 5.27
N ILE A 371 13.48 -3.86 5.73
CA ILE A 371 12.90 -5.16 5.41
C ILE A 371 12.59 -5.90 6.71
N ALA A 372 11.62 -6.82 6.64
CA ALA A 372 11.36 -7.78 7.71
C ALA A 372 11.64 -9.19 7.22
N THR A 373 12.36 -9.97 8.03
CA THR A 373 12.47 -11.42 7.85
C THR A 373 11.61 -12.12 8.89
N ALA A 374 10.64 -12.91 8.47
CA ALA A 374 9.93 -13.86 9.33
C ALA A 374 10.60 -15.22 9.18
N VAL A 375 11.10 -15.77 10.28
CA VAL A 375 11.89 -17.00 10.28
C VAL A 375 11.38 -18.00 11.31
N ILE A 376 11.72 -19.27 11.09
CA ILE A 376 11.54 -20.33 12.07
C ILE A 376 12.90 -20.63 12.70
N THR A 377 13.03 -20.37 14.00
CA THR A 377 14.26 -20.61 14.77
C THR A 377 14.58 -22.10 14.88
N SER A 378 15.77 -22.42 15.39
CA SER A 378 16.15 -23.80 15.75
C SER A 378 15.19 -24.43 16.78
N SER A 379 14.63 -23.62 17.69
CA SER A 379 13.60 -24.01 18.66
C SER A 379 12.18 -24.07 18.10
N LYS A 380 12.01 -24.03 16.78
CA LYS A 380 10.72 -24.07 16.08
C LYS A 380 9.76 -22.94 16.46
N LYS A 381 10.27 -21.76 16.82
CA LYS A 381 9.45 -20.57 17.10
C LYS A 381 9.47 -19.61 15.92
N LEU A 382 8.38 -18.87 15.75
CA LEU A 382 8.36 -17.73 14.84
C LEU A 382 9.23 -16.62 15.44
N LYS A 383 10.15 -16.07 14.66
CA LYS A 383 10.88 -14.84 14.98
C LYS A 383 10.80 -13.89 13.79
N ILE A 384 10.57 -12.61 14.06
CA ILE A 384 10.52 -11.54 13.07
C ILE A 384 11.65 -10.59 13.38
N ILE A 385 12.52 -10.32 12.41
CA ILE A 385 13.66 -9.42 12.58
C ILE A 385 13.52 -8.26 11.59
N ILE A 386 13.66 -7.04 12.09
CA ILE A 386 13.67 -5.81 11.30
C ILE A 386 15.11 -5.43 10.99
N TRP A 387 15.35 -5.17 9.71
CA TRP A 387 16.65 -4.79 9.19
C TRP A 387 16.57 -3.44 8.52
N ARG A 388 17.59 -2.61 8.74
CA ARG A 388 17.81 -1.37 8.01
C ARG A 388 18.91 -1.55 6.98
N ILE A 389 18.64 -1.09 5.77
CA ILE A 389 19.60 -1.11 4.67
C ILE A 389 20.08 0.32 4.42
N GLU A 390 21.30 0.61 4.86
CA GLU A 390 21.88 1.94 4.78
C GLU A 390 22.13 2.38 3.33
N ALA A 391 22.32 3.69 3.11
CA ALA A 391 22.54 4.24 1.77
C ALA A 391 23.73 3.57 1.05
N ASN A 392 24.80 3.26 1.77
CA ASN A 392 25.99 2.54 1.27
C ASN A 392 25.76 1.04 1.03
N GLY A 393 24.62 0.49 1.45
CA GLY A 393 24.26 -0.93 1.32
C GLY A 393 24.68 -1.79 2.51
N ASN A 394 25.14 -1.20 3.61
CA ASN A 394 25.31 -1.90 4.88
C ASN A 394 23.95 -2.35 5.43
N VAL A 395 23.97 -3.45 6.17
CA VAL A 395 22.79 -4.06 6.78
C VAL A 395 22.92 -3.93 8.28
N MET A 396 21.89 -3.40 8.94
CA MET A 396 21.84 -3.31 10.40
C MET A 396 20.60 -4.01 10.91
N ARG A 397 20.76 -4.88 11.90
CA ARG A 397 19.63 -5.43 12.65
C ARG A 397 19.15 -4.39 13.65
N LEU A 398 17.87 -4.02 13.61
CA LEU A 398 17.33 -3.00 14.51
C LEU A 398 16.61 -3.61 15.72
N GLY A 399 15.70 -4.55 15.48
CA GLY A 399 14.84 -5.11 16.51
C GLY A 399 14.23 -6.43 16.07
N ASP A 400 13.67 -7.16 17.02
CA ASP A 400 12.95 -8.40 16.74
C ASP A 400 11.77 -8.65 17.68
N ALA A 401 10.85 -9.50 17.22
CA ALA A 401 9.71 -9.98 17.98
C ALA A 401 9.55 -11.48 17.75
N SER A 402 8.93 -12.18 18.69
CA SER A 402 8.67 -13.62 18.59
C SER A 402 7.18 -13.92 18.65
N GLY A 403 6.76 -14.95 17.91
CA GLY A 403 5.42 -15.50 18.00
C GLY A 403 5.35 -16.64 19.03
N GLU A 404 4.15 -16.90 19.52
CA GLU A 404 3.88 -18.00 20.44
C GLU A 404 3.77 -19.36 19.72
N GLY A 405 4.00 -20.44 20.48
CA GLY A 405 3.82 -21.81 19.98
C GLY A 405 4.90 -22.28 19.00
N GLU A 406 4.90 -23.58 18.70
CA GLU A 406 5.81 -24.15 17.69
C GLU A 406 5.21 -24.04 16.28
N VAL A 407 6.05 -23.68 15.31
CA VAL A 407 5.68 -23.44 13.91
C VAL A 407 6.47 -24.32 12.94
N ASN A 408 5.79 -24.75 11.89
CA ASN A 408 6.31 -25.64 10.83
C ASN A 408 6.54 -24.91 9.50
N ASP A 409 5.81 -23.83 9.24
CA ASP A 409 5.92 -23.04 8.02
C ASP A 409 5.61 -21.56 8.30
N VAL A 410 6.15 -20.67 7.48
CA VAL A 410 6.00 -19.21 7.63
C VAL A 410 5.97 -18.52 6.27
N ALA A 411 5.06 -17.56 6.12
CA ALA A 411 5.06 -16.57 5.06
C ALA A 411 4.82 -15.18 5.66
N CYS A 412 5.32 -14.14 5.01
CA CYS A 412 5.06 -12.77 5.41
C CYS A 412 4.82 -11.85 4.22
N CYS A 413 4.06 -10.78 4.46
CA CYS A 413 3.90 -9.67 3.55
C CYS A 413 3.70 -8.39 4.35
N ILE A 414 3.82 -7.24 3.69
CA ILE A 414 3.28 -6.00 4.25
C ILE A 414 1.77 -6.15 4.47
N SER A 415 1.26 -5.50 5.50
CA SER A 415 -0.16 -5.43 5.83
C SER A 415 -0.60 -3.97 5.91
N ARG A 416 -1.91 -3.75 5.85
CA ARG A 416 -2.54 -2.48 6.17
C ARG A 416 -3.49 -2.70 7.32
N TYR A 417 -3.55 -1.71 8.19
CA TYR A 417 -4.52 -1.68 9.25
C TYR A 417 -4.94 -0.25 9.52
N ASN A 418 -6.26 -0.02 9.45
CA ASN A 418 -6.91 1.22 9.86
C ASN A 418 -6.18 2.50 9.41
N LEU A 419 -5.90 2.61 8.10
CA LEU A 419 -5.20 3.74 7.46
C LEU A 419 -3.71 3.91 7.82
N GLY A 420 -3.19 3.17 8.80
CA GLY A 420 -1.77 3.13 9.11
C GLY A 420 -1.02 2.23 8.11
N ASN A 421 0.14 2.72 7.68
CA ASN A 421 0.92 2.08 6.64
C ASN A 421 2.04 1.19 7.18
N ASN A 422 2.13 0.96 8.48
CA ASN A 422 3.33 0.35 9.07
C ASN A 422 2.98 -0.97 9.71
N TYR A 423 2.32 -1.82 8.92
CA TYR A 423 1.99 -3.14 9.38
C TYR A 423 2.64 -4.18 8.48
N MET A 424 2.96 -5.31 9.07
CA MET A 424 3.27 -6.53 8.36
C MET A 424 2.41 -7.66 8.91
N ALA A 425 2.12 -8.64 8.07
CA ALA A 425 1.45 -9.86 8.48
C ALA A 425 2.41 -11.03 8.37
N THR A 426 2.32 -11.94 9.35
CA THR A 426 2.89 -13.28 9.23
C THR A 426 1.76 -14.29 9.21
N ALA A 427 1.86 -15.22 8.29
CA ALA A 427 1.02 -16.37 8.20
C ALA A 427 1.89 -17.56 8.65
N VAL A 428 1.43 -18.36 9.60
CA VAL A 428 2.18 -19.52 10.11
C VAL A 428 1.32 -20.77 10.16
N ARG A 429 1.96 -21.92 9.92
CA ARG A 429 1.40 -23.23 10.23
C ARG A 429 1.96 -23.68 11.56
N MET A 430 1.09 -23.83 12.56
CA MET A 430 1.44 -24.33 13.87
C MET A 430 1.76 -25.83 13.83
N LYS A 431 2.40 -26.35 14.88
CA LYS A 431 2.78 -27.76 14.98
C LYS A 431 1.58 -28.73 14.90
N ASP A 432 0.45 -28.35 15.46
CA ASP A 432 -0.81 -29.10 15.46
C ASP A 432 -1.58 -29.02 14.13
N GLY A 433 -1.04 -28.30 13.15
CA GLY A 433 -1.67 -28.04 11.85
C GLY A 433 -2.54 -26.80 11.82
N THR A 434 -2.73 -26.09 12.93
CA THR A 434 -3.53 -24.86 12.95
C THR A 434 -2.87 -23.78 12.10
N MET A 435 -3.65 -23.13 11.23
CA MET A 435 -3.21 -21.95 10.49
C MET A 435 -3.49 -20.70 11.31
N LYS A 436 -2.46 -19.88 11.54
CA LYS A 436 -2.57 -18.61 12.28
C LYS A 436 -2.03 -17.46 11.43
N VAL A 437 -2.73 -16.34 11.43
CA VAL A 437 -2.25 -15.06 10.88
C VAL A 437 -2.04 -14.10 12.03
N ASN A 438 -0.87 -13.46 12.09
CA ASN A 438 -0.54 -12.42 13.06
C ASN A 438 -0.27 -11.13 12.31
N VAL A 439 -0.70 -10.00 12.86
CA VAL A 439 -0.40 -8.67 12.34
C VAL A 439 0.40 -7.90 13.37
N TRP A 440 1.48 -7.30 12.87
CA TRP A 440 2.48 -6.60 13.63
C TRP A 440 2.53 -5.17 13.13
N GLU A 441 2.46 -4.23 14.05
CA GLU A 441 2.87 -2.86 13.78
C GLU A 441 4.38 -2.77 13.81
N THR A 442 4.95 -2.08 12.84
CA THR A 442 6.37 -1.90 12.63
C THR A 442 6.69 -0.42 12.72
N TYR A 443 7.81 -0.08 13.33
CA TYR A 443 8.26 1.30 13.46
C TYR A 443 9.58 1.49 12.74
N VAL A 444 9.85 2.71 12.31
CA VAL A 444 11.09 3.02 11.57
C VAL A 444 12.36 2.82 12.40
N ASN A 445 12.28 2.92 13.72
CA ASN A 445 13.36 2.59 14.65
C ASN A 445 13.60 1.09 14.83
N GLY A 446 12.77 0.23 14.23
CA GLY A 446 12.88 -1.23 14.31
C GLY A 446 12.03 -1.90 15.38
N THR A 447 11.32 -1.13 16.20
CA THR A 447 10.35 -1.67 17.15
C THR A 447 9.23 -2.41 16.41
N LEU A 448 8.76 -3.52 16.98
CA LEU A 448 7.54 -4.19 16.54
C LEU A 448 6.58 -4.37 17.71
N LYS A 449 5.29 -4.19 17.44
CA LYS A 449 4.21 -4.49 18.40
C LYS A 449 3.23 -5.46 17.76
N HIS A 450 2.96 -6.58 18.43
CA HIS A 450 1.84 -7.45 18.01
C HIS A 450 0.54 -6.67 18.18
N ARG A 451 -0.36 -6.76 17.19
CA ARG A 451 -1.61 -5.99 17.17
C ARG A 451 -2.85 -6.86 17.11
N ALA A 452 -2.82 -7.88 16.28
CA ALA A 452 -3.97 -8.73 16.04
C ALA A 452 -3.56 -10.11 15.58
N GLU A 453 -4.43 -11.08 15.79
CA GLU A 453 -4.26 -12.43 15.29
C GLU A 453 -5.61 -13.10 15.00
N ALA A 454 -5.59 -14.07 14.11
CA ALA A 454 -6.73 -14.91 13.79
C ALA A 454 -6.26 -16.32 13.37
N THR A 455 -7.15 -17.31 13.49
CA THR A 455 -6.88 -18.68 13.05
C THR A 455 -7.89 -19.14 12.00
N ALA A 456 -7.49 -20.08 11.13
CA ALA A 456 -8.34 -20.67 10.09
C ALA A 456 -8.66 -22.15 10.37
N GLY A 457 -8.45 -22.62 11.59
CA GLY A 457 -8.52 -24.04 11.94
C GLY A 457 -7.34 -24.83 11.38
N LYS A 458 -7.49 -26.16 11.32
CA LYS A 458 -6.43 -27.05 10.84
C LYS A 458 -6.27 -27.00 9.33
N ILE A 459 -5.02 -26.99 8.90
CA ILE A 459 -4.58 -27.09 7.52
C ILE A 459 -3.61 -28.26 7.40
N ASN A 460 -3.30 -28.69 6.18
CA ASN A 460 -2.50 -29.90 5.99
C ASN A 460 -1.20 -29.85 6.78
N VAL A 461 -0.97 -30.85 7.63
CA VAL A 461 0.36 -31.08 8.21
C VAL A 461 1.14 -31.89 7.18
N PRO A 462 2.39 -31.53 6.85
CA PRO A 462 3.15 -32.29 5.87
C PRO A 462 3.18 -33.79 6.22
N LYS A 463 2.57 -34.63 5.37
CA LYS A 463 2.82 -36.07 5.37
C LYS A 463 4.25 -36.29 4.87
N SER A 464 4.99 -37.18 5.52
CA SER A 464 6.37 -37.52 5.16
C SER A 464 6.48 -37.84 3.65
N GLY A 465 7.45 -37.22 2.97
CA GLY A 465 7.75 -37.47 1.55
C GLY A 465 7.22 -36.44 0.55
N ILE A 466 6.34 -35.51 0.95
CA ILE A 466 5.95 -34.35 0.12
C ILE A 466 6.77 -33.12 0.56
N THR A 467 7.49 -32.49 -0.35
CA THR A 467 8.10 -31.16 -0.10
C THR A 467 7.00 -30.20 0.30
N THR A 468 7.10 -29.60 1.49
CA THR A 468 6.03 -28.84 2.14
C THR A 468 5.38 -27.85 1.17
N PRO A 469 4.05 -27.91 0.93
CA PRO A 469 3.35 -26.89 0.18
C PRO A 469 3.56 -25.55 0.89
N ARG A 470 4.26 -24.62 0.24
CA ARG A 470 4.47 -23.26 0.73
C ARG A 470 3.13 -22.63 1.07
N LEU A 471 3.00 -22.15 2.29
CA LEU A 471 2.04 -21.12 2.65
C LEU A 471 2.35 -19.83 1.87
N SER A 472 1.33 -19.12 1.41
CA SER A 472 1.47 -17.77 0.86
C SER A 472 0.51 -16.81 1.53
N ILE A 473 0.96 -15.57 1.73
CA ILE A 473 0.14 -14.44 2.18
C ILE A 473 0.46 -13.21 1.32
N CYS A 474 -0.56 -12.44 0.97
CA CYS A 474 -0.42 -11.16 0.28
C CYS A 474 -1.48 -10.17 0.74
N ILE A 475 -1.21 -8.89 0.54
CA ILE A 475 -2.11 -7.80 0.92
C ILE A 475 -3.13 -7.49 -0.17
N VAL A 476 -4.40 -7.42 0.20
CA VAL A 476 -5.51 -7.17 -0.70
C VAL A 476 -6.43 -6.06 -0.19
N GLY A 477 -7.00 -5.26 -1.07
CA GLY A 477 -7.89 -4.16 -0.68
C GLY A 477 -7.17 -3.11 0.18
N ALA A 478 -7.94 -2.37 0.98
CA ALA A 478 -7.42 -1.38 1.92
C ALA A 478 -7.06 -1.97 3.29
N ASN A 479 -7.70 -3.07 3.70
CA ASN A 479 -7.55 -3.67 5.03
C ASN A 479 -7.53 -5.21 4.99
N GLY A 480 -7.39 -5.81 3.81
CA GLY A 480 -7.50 -7.26 3.64
C GLY A 480 -6.14 -7.96 3.52
N LEU A 481 -6.10 -9.20 3.96
CA LEU A 481 -5.02 -10.14 3.67
C LEU A 481 -5.62 -11.36 2.97
N LEU A 482 -4.89 -11.92 2.02
CA LEU A 482 -5.25 -13.19 1.41
C LEU A 482 -4.16 -14.21 1.66
N THR A 483 -4.52 -15.31 2.34
CA THR A 483 -3.64 -16.49 2.43
C THR A 483 -4.07 -17.54 1.43
N SER A 484 -3.12 -18.15 0.74
CA SER A 484 -3.34 -19.35 -0.06
C SER A 484 -2.62 -20.54 0.56
N ILE A 485 -3.38 -21.60 0.84
CA ILE A 485 -2.95 -22.76 1.63
C ILE A 485 -3.52 -24.05 1.05
N ARG A 486 -3.04 -25.20 1.52
CA ARG A 486 -3.75 -26.47 1.33
C ARG A 486 -4.31 -26.97 2.64
N ASP A 487 -5.54 -27.45 2.60
CA ASP A 487 -6.14 -28.17 3.72
C ASP A 487 -5.63 -29.62 3.81
N GLU A 488 -6.05 -30.34 4.84
CA GLU A 488 -5.68 -31.74 5.09
C GLU A 488 -6.00 -32.70 3.93
N SER A 489 -6.97 -32.33 3.08
CA SER A 489 -7.38 -33.06 1.87
C SER A 489 -6.55 -32.69 0.63
N HIS A 490 -5.53 -31.85 0.78
CA HIS A 490 -4.71 -31.29 -0.30
C HIS A 490 -5.49 -30.40 -1.29
N VAL A 491 -6.65 -29.90 -0.88
CA VAL A 491 -7.43 -28.93 -1.64
C VAL A 491 -6.84 -27.55 -1.40
N LEU A 492 -6.59 -26.80 -2.48
CA LEU A 492 -6.15 -25.42 -2.38
C LEU A 492 -7.32 -24.59 -1.80
N LYS A 493 -7.04 -23.80 -0.76
CA LYS A 493 -7.96 -22.82 -0.19
C LYS A 493 -7.32 -21.45 -0.20
N SER A 494 -8.11 -20.46 -0.60
CA SER A 494 -7.77 -19.05 -0.45
C SER A 494 -8.67 -18.44 0.60
N ILE A 495 -8.08 -17.91 1.67
CA ILE A 495 -8.78 -17.36 2.83
C ILE A 495 -8.52 -15.87 2.89
N LEU A 496 -9.62 -15.12 2.95
CA LEU A 496 -9.65 -13.68 3.10
C LEU A 496 -9.76 -13.32 4.58
N TRP A 497 -8.87 -12.45 5.02
CA TRP A 497 -8.82 -11.92 6.37
C TRP A 497 -9.05 -10.42 6.32
N GLU A 498 -9.80 -9.92 7.29
CA GLU A 498 -10.12 -8.50 7.41
C GLU A 498 -10.09 -8.07 8.86
N PHE A 499 -9.94 -6.76 9.04
CA PHE A 499 -10.17 -6.14 10.34
C PHE A 499 -11.62 -5.73 10.46
N ASP A 500 -12.23 -6.05 11.60
CA ASP A 500 -13.51 -5.50 11.99
C ASP A 500 -13.37 -4.05 12.50
N ASP A 501 -14.52 -3.42 12.78
CA ASP A 501 -14.56 -2.07 13.34
C ASP A 501 -13.91 -1.99 14.73
N ASP A 502 -13.93 -3.11 15.47
CA ASP A 502 -13.24 -3.31 16.76
C ASP A 502 -11.76 -3.65 16.60
N LYS A 503 -11.19 -3.45 15.41
CA LYS A 503 -9.75 -3.55 15.18
C LYS A 503 -9.19 -4.97 15.35
N LYS A 504 -10.04 -6.00 15.40
CA LYS A 504 -9.65 -7.41 15.47
C LYS A 504 -9.58 -8.01 14.08
N LEU A 505 -8.55 -8.83 13.86
CA LEU A 505 -8.44 -9.62 12.64
C LEU A 505 -9.46 -10.77 12.69
N ARG A 506 -10.24 -10.95 11.62
CA ARG A 506 -11.19 -12.03 11.46
C ARG A 506 -11.04 -12.68 10.08
N ARG A 507 -11.41 -13.96 10.01
CA ARG A 507 -11.62 -14.64 8.73
C ARG A 507 -12.95 -14.15 8.15
N SER A 508 -12.90 -13.47 7.02
CA SER A 508 -14.06 -12.89 6.34
C SER A 508 -14.70 -13.86 5.36
N GLY A 509 -13.87 -14.64 4.64
CA GLY A 509 -14.36 -15.63 3.69
C GLY A 509 -13.28 -16.61 3.23
N SER A 510 -13.68 -17.62 2.49
CA SER A 510 -12.74 -18.53 1.84
C SER A 510 -13.32 -19.15 0.58
N ILE A 511 -12.45 -19.46 -0.38
CA ILE A 511 -12.78 -20.20 -1.59
C ILE A 511 -11.96 -21.48 -1.61
N GLU A 512 -12.64 -22.59 -1.86
CA GLU A 512 -12.02 -23.87 -2.17
C GLU A 512 -11.87 -24.00 -3.69
N HIS A 513 -10.80 -24.67 -4.12
CA HIS A 513 -10.55 -24.89 -5.54
C HIS A 513 -10.91 -26.31 -5.92
N ASP A 514 -11.62 -26.45 -7.03
CA ASP A 514 -12.05 -27.77 -7.54
C ASP A 514 -10.89 -28.65 -8.01
N GLU A 515 -9.68 -28.09 -8.12
CA GLU A 515 -8.48 -28.83 -8.53
C GLU A 515 -7.58 -29.19 -7.36
N PRO A 516 -7.35 -30.49 -7.09
CA PRO A 516 -6.31 -30.92 -6.19
C PRO A 516 -4.97 -30.36 -6.65
N SER A 517 -4.20 -29.84 -5.71
CA SER A 517 -2.92 -29.21 -5.98
C SER A 517 -1.82 -29.98 -5.27
N THR A 518 -0.76 -30.35 -5.99
CA THR A 518 0.27 -31.28 -5.47
C THR A 518 1.61 -30.63 -5.18
N GLY A 519 1.86 -29.38 -5.62
CA GLY A 519 3.20 -28.77 -5.58
C GLY A 519 3.33 -27.45 -4.82
N TRP A 520 3.85 -26.43 -5.47
CA TRP A 520 4.18 -25.15 -4.86
C TRP A 520 3.03 -24.14 -5.01
N ILE A 521 2.98 -23.15 -4.12
CA ILE A 521 2.00 -22.05 -4.13
C ILE A 521 2.77 -20.75 -3.98
N SER A 522 2.40 -19.74 -4.78
CA SER A 522 2.91 -18.38 -4.65
C SER A 522 1.79 -17.40 -4.97
N GLY A 523 1.63 -16.36 -4.15
CA GLY A 523 0.56 -15.38 -4.25
C GLY A 523 1.12 -13.96 -4.28
N CYS A 524 0.46 -13.09 -5.03
CA CYS A 524 0.72 -11.66 -5.03
C CYS A 524 -0.58 -10.90 -5.33
N THR A 525 -0.50 -9.57 -5.40
CA THR A 525 -1.63 -8.74 -5.78
C THR A 525 -1.38 -7.92 -7.02
N VAL A 526 -2.46 -7.71 -7.78
CA VAL A 526 -2.52 -6.94 -9.01
C VAL A 526 -3.45 -5.77 -8.75
N GLY A 527 -2.94 -4.55 -8.91
CA GLY A 527 -3.69 -3.35 -8.52
C GLY A 527 -3.95 -3.31 -7.00
N ARG A 528 -5.19 -3.01 -6.61
CA ARG A 528 -5.63 -2.90 -5.22
C ARG A 528 -6.58 -4.00 -4.77
N SER A 529 -7.38 -4.53 -5.67
CA SER A 529 -8.53 -5.38 -5.32
C SER A 529 -8.47 -6.77 -5.94
N VAL A 530 -7.39 -7.09 -6.65
CA VAL A 530 -7.20 -8.40 -7.28
C VAL A 530 -6.00 -9.09 -6.65
N ALA A 531 -6.21 -10.28 -6.12
CA ALA A 531 -5.14 -11.20 -5.78
C ALA A 531 -4.96 -12.22 -6.89
N VAL A 532 -3.73 -12.71 -7.05
CA VAL A 532 -3.42 -13.80 -7.96
C VAL A 532 -2.63 -14.85 -7.21
N THR A 533 -3.07 -16.11 -7.31
CA THR A 533 -2.36 -17.27 -6.79
C THR A 533 -1.90 -18.12 -7.96
N ALA A 534 -0.60 -18.39 -8.03
CA ALA A 534 0.00 -19.35 -8.92
C ALA A 534 0.29 -20.65 -8.15
N PHE A 535 -0.07 -21.79 -8.72
CA PHE A 535 0.09 -23.09 -8.08
C PHE A 535 0.30 -24.22 -9.09
N GLN A 536 0.87 -25.33 -8.61
CA GLN A 536 0.96 -26.56 -9.39
C GLN A 536 -0.27 -27.45 -9.10
N ASN A 537 -1.05 -27.80 -10.13
CA ASN A 537 -2.17 -28.73 -9.98
C ASN A 537 -1.72 -30.20 -9.97
N LYS A 538 -2.67 -31.14 -9.80
CA LYS A 538 -2.41 -32.60 -9.77
C LYS A 538 -1.69 -33.15 -11.01
N ASP A 539 -1.88 -32.51 -12.17
CA ASP A 539 -1.26 -32.89 -13.44
C ASP A 539 0.14 -32.27 -13.59
N LYS A 540 0.67 -31.71 -12.50
CA LYS A 540 1.92 -30.95 -12.44
C LYS A 540 1.94 -29.69 -13.30
N ALA A 541 0.80 -29.25 -13.84
CA ALA A 541 0.71 -28.04 -14.65
C ALA A 541 0.68 -26.77 -13.79
N LEU A 542 1.20 -25.67 -14.33
CA LEU A 542 1.03 -24.35 -13.73
C LEU A 542 -0.42 -23.89 -13.90
N ARG A 543 -1.05 -23.46 -12.80
CA ARG A 543 -2.33 -22.75 -12.78
C ARG A 543 -2.15 -21.37 -12.17
N LEU A 544 -2.86 -20.38 -12.70
CA LEU A 544 -3.04 -19.06 -12.10
C LEU A 544 -4.53 -18.88 -11.84
N GLN A 545 -4.88 -18.41 -10.65
CA GLN A 545 -6.23 -18.01 -10.30
C GLN A 545 -6.23 -16.58 -9.79
N ALA A 546 -7.09 -15.73 -10.36
CA ALA A 546 -7.37 -14.40 -9.85
C ALA A 546 -8.59 -14.42 -8.94
N TYR A 547 -8.55 -13.57 -7.91
CA TYR A 547 -9.66 -13.34 -6.99
C TYR A 547 -9.97 -11.85 -6.95
N GLY A 548 -11.24 -11.54 -7.15
CA GLY A 548 -11.79 -10.20 -6.99
C GLY A 548 -12.24 -10.05 -5.55
N ILE A 549 -11.99 -8.88 -4.98
CA ILE A 549 -12.40 -8.56 -3.62
C ILE A 549 -13.37 -7.40 -3.69
N LEU A 550 -14.61 -7.69 -3.32
CA LEU A 550 -15.72 -6.74 -3.36
C LEU A 550 -15.80 -5.96 -2.03
N GLU A 551 -16.42 -4.79 -2.09
CA GLU A 551 -16.79 -3.97 -0.92
C GLU A 551 -15.66 -3.79 0.10
N GLU A 552 -14.54 -3.21 -0.33
CA GLU A 552 -13.39 -2.86 0.52
C GLU A 552 -12.69 -4.03 1.24
N GLY A 553 -13.04 -5.28 0.92
CA GLY A 553 -12.44 -6.43 1.57
C GLY A 553 -13.42 -7.56 1.91
N LYS A 554 -14.73 -7.30 1.91
CA LYS A 554 -15.71 -8.13 2.64
C LYS A 554 -16.04 -9.47 2.00
N PHE A 555 -15.79 -9.60 0.71
CA PHE A 555 -16.07 -10.82 -0.01
C PHE A 555 -14.94 -11.13 -0.98
N ILE A 556 -14.62 -12.41 -1.08
CA ILE A 556 -13.72 -12.94 -2.09
C ILE A 556 -14.56 -13.70 -3.12
N GLU A 557 -14.28 -13.47 -4.39
CA GLU A 557 -14.86 -14.27 -5.47
C GLU A 557 -13.78 -14.71 -6.45
N MET A 558 -13.99 -15.89 -7.05
CA MET A 558 -13.13 -16.39 -8.10
C MET A 558 -13.42 -15.62 -9.38
N ARG A 559 -12.38 -15.09 -10.03
CA ARG A 559 -12.49 -14.33 -11.28
C ARG A 559 -11.91 -15.17 -12.43
N GLY A 560 -10.89 -14.66 -13.13
CA GLY A 560 -10.23 -15.34 -14.23
C GLY A 560 -9.21 -16.39 -13.79
N SER A 561 -8.99 -17.39 -14.64
CA SER A 561 -7.95 -18.40 -14.48
C SER A 561 -7.13 -18.57 -15.74
N ALA A 562 -5.91 -19.09 -15.61
CA ALA A 562 -5.05 -19.48 -16.73
C ALA A 562 -4.18 -20.68 -16.37
N SER A 563 -3.59 -21.31 -17.38
CA SER A 563 -2.61 -22.38 -17.18
C SER A 563 -1.43 -22.31 -18.14
N ALA A 564 -0.35 -22.97 -17.74
CA ALA A 564 0.77 -23.32 -18.60
C ALA A 564 1.24 -24.74 -18.25
N GLY A 565 2.08 -25.31 -19.12
CA GLY A 565 2.52 -26.71 -19.04
C GLY A 565 3.18 -27.12 -17.72
N SER A 566 3.71 -28.34 -17.69
CA SER A 566 4.23 -28.94 -16.45
C SER A 566 5.38 -28.14 -15.83
N ILE A 567 5.32 -27.98 -14.52
CA ILE A 567 6.31 -27.27 -13.70
C ILE A 567 6.77 -28.15 -12.54
N GLY A 568 7.88 -27.80 -11.90
CA GLY A 568 8.40 -28.44 -10.67
C GLY A 568 8.56 -27.48 -9.49
N ASP A 569 8.37 -26.18 -9.71
CA ASP A 569 8.36 -25.09 -8.74
C ASP A 569 7.69 -23.85 -9.35
N VAL A 570 7.16 -22.95 -8.52
CA VAL A 570 6.62 -21.65 -8.95
C VAL A 570 6.92 -20.55 -7.93
N SER A 571 7.36 -19.41 -8.44
CA SER A 571 7.36 -18.12 -7.75
C SER A 571 6.59 -17.10 -8.58
N LEU A 572 5.84 -16.23 -7.92
CA LEU A 572 4.98 -15.22 -8.54
C LEU A 572 5.41 -13.84 -8.08
N CYS A 573 5.55 -12.92 -9.02
CA CYS A 573 5.89 -11.54 -8.75
C CYS A 573 4.94 -10.61 -9.50
N ARG A 574 4.49 -9.55 -8.83
CA ARG A 574 3.71 -8.47 -9.46
C ARG A 574 4.62 -7.62 -10.34
N LEU A 575 4.13 -7.24 -11.52
CA LEU A 575 4.74 -6.23 -12.38
C LEU A 575 3.72 -5.17 -12.74
N GLY A 576 3.84 -3.98 -12.16
CA GLY A 576 2.91 -2.90 -12.45
C GLY A 576 1.51 -3.13 -11.90
N THR A 577 0.46 -2.79 -12.66
CA THR A 577 -0.94 -2.82 -12.19
C THR A 577 -1.78 -3.93 -12.72
N GLU A 578 -1.39 -4.48 -13.86
CA GLU A 578 -2.16 -5.45 -14.61
C GLU A 578 -1.24 -6.54 -15.16
N MET A 579 -0.05 -6.73 -14.58
CA MET A 579 0.83 -7.82 -14.98
C MET A 579 1.39 -8.55 -13.78
N VAL A 580 1.63 -9.83 -13.99
CA VAL A 580 2.38 -10.69 -13.09
C VAL A 580 3.37 -11.51 -13.90
N MET A 581 4.49 -11.85 -13.28
CA MET A 581 5.47 -12.78 -13.83
C MET A 581 5.49 -14.02 -12.96
N THR A 582 5.36 -15.19 -13.59
CA THR A 582 5.69 -16.46 -12.94
C THR A 582 7.09 -16.88 -13.36
N GLY A 583 7.94 -17.21 -12.40
CA GLY A 583 9.14 -17.99 -12.63
C GLY A 583 8.87 -19.43 -12.23
N VAL A 584 9.10 -20.35 -13.17
CA VAL A 584 8.79 -21.77 -12.98
C VAL A 584 9.97 -22.66 -13.34
N ARG A 585 10.04 -23.81 -12.67
CA ARG A 585 11.04 -24.84 -12.95
C ARG A 585 10.48 -25.81 -13.97
N VAL A 586 11.17 -26.01 -15.08
CA VAL A 586 10.73 -26.90 -16.17
C VAL A 586 11.84 -27.86 -16.59
N GLY A 587 11.47 -29.06 -17.04
CA GLY A 587 12.40 -30.04 -17.59
C GLY A 587 13.58 -30.34 -16.66
N ALA A 588 14.80 -30.27 -17.19
CA ALA A 588 16.07 -30.44 -16.47
C ALA A 588 16.39 -29.26 -15.52
N ASP A 589 15.45 -28.96 -14.62
CA ASP A 589 15.53 -27.91 -13.59
C ASP A 589 15.78 -26.48 -14.11
N LYS A 590 15.45 -26.21 -15.38
CA LYS A 590 15.66 -24.91 -16.01
C LYS A 590 14.59 -23.90 -15.61
N LEU A 591 15.01 -22.64 -15.45
CA LEU A 591 14.11 -21.51 -15.25
C LEU A 591 13.36 -21.15 -16.54
N LYS A 592 12.04 -21.01 -16.43
CA LYS A 592 11.20 -20.36 -17.43
C LYS A 592 10.43 -19.22 -16.78
N LEU A 593 10.53 -18.03 -17.37
CA LEU A 593 9.74 -16.85 -17.01
C LEU A 593 8.54 -16.75 -17.94
N ILE A 594 7.36 -16.50 -17.39
CA ILE A 594 6.12 -16.32 -18.16
C ILE A 594 5.42 -15.05 -17.69
N LEU A 595 5.24 -14.10 -18.61
CA LEU A 595 4.55 -12.85 -18.36
C LEU A 595 3.05 -13.02 -18.64
N TRP A 596 2.24 -12.53 -17.70
CA TRP A 596 0.79 -12.57 -17.77
C TRP A 596 0.24 -11.16 -17.64
N ASN A 597 -0.74 -10.81 -18.47
CA ASN A 597 -1.64 -9.69 -18.20
C ASN A 597 -2.80 -10.21 -17.35
N VAL A 598 -3.08 -9.51 -16.25
CA VAL A 598 -4.22 -9.76 -15.39
C VAL A 598 -5.01 -8.47 -15.37
N THR A 599 -6.21 -8.49 -15.96
CA THR A 599 -7.08 -7.30 -16.00
C THR A 599 -7.33 -6.73 -14.60
N LYS A 600 -7.60 -5.42 -14.50
CA LYS A 600 -7.97 -4.76 -13.23
C LYS A 600 -9.07 -5.44 -12.42
N SER A 601 -10.05 -6.06 -13.09
CA SER A 601 -11.13 -6.80 -12.42
C SER A 601 -10.72 -8.23 -12.06
N GLY A 602 -9.61 -8.71 -12.61
CA GLY A 602 -9.15 -10.09 -12.47
C GLY A 602 -9.87 -11.07 -13.39
N ASP A 603 -10.85 -10.64 -14.19
CA ASP A 603 -11.71 -11.52 -15.00
C ASP A 603 -10.95 -12.25 -16.10
N HIS A 604 -9.87 -11.65 -16.61
CA HIS A 604 -9.02 -12.27 -17.63
C HIS A 604 -7.56 -12.32 -17.20
N ILE A 605 -6.95 -13.49 -17.39
CA ILE A 605 -5.50 -13.74 -17.27
C ILE A 605 -4.99 -14.20 -18.63
N ILE A 606 -4.18 -13.38 -19.28
CA ILE A 606 -3.69 -13.61 -20.65
C ILE A 606 -2.18 -13.79 -20.62
N ARG A 607 -1.67 -14.90 -21.16
CA ARG A 607 -0.24 -15.10 -21.36
C ARG A 607 0.27 -14.16 -22.46
N LEU A 608 1.23 -13.30 -22.15
CA LEU A 608 1.78 -12.33 -23.09
C LEU A 608 3.03 -12.88 -23.81
N CYS A 609 4.02 -13.33 -23.04
CA CYS A 609 5.25 -13.88 -23.58
C CYS A 609 5.96 -14.76 -22.55
N ASP A 610 7.00 -15.48 -22.97
CA ASP A 610 7.84 -16.28 -22.08
C ASP A 610 9.30 -16.32 -22.51
N LYS A 611 10.17 -16.68 -21.57
CA LYS A 611 11.60 -16.86 -21.79
C LYS A 611 12.11 -18.04 -20.99
N SER A 612 12.63 -19.03 -21.68
CA SER A 612 13.47 -20.07 -21.07
C SER A 612 14.89 -19.56 -20.88
N ALA A 613 15.43 -19.80 -19.70
CA ALA A 613 16.81 -19.51 -19.34
C ALA A 613 17.60 -20.82 -19.15
N SER A 614 18.91 -20.74 -19.30
CA SER A 614 19.82 -21.87 -18.99
C SER A 614 20.12 -21.97 -17.50
N ASP A 615 19.64 -21.04 -16.68
CA ASP A 615 19.81 -21.05 -15.24
C ASP A 615 19.06 -22.26 -14.64
N VAL A 616 19.82 -23.15 -13.98
CA VAL A 616 19.31 -24.34 -13.30
C VAL A 616 19.29 -24.07 -11.80
N TYR A 617 18.21 -24.47 -11.12
CA TYR A 617 18.02 -24.10 -9.72
C TYR A 617 17.24 -25.14 -8.91
N SER A 618 17.43 -25.10 -7.59
CA SER A 618 16.65 -25.92 -6.64
C SER A 618 15.73 -25.10 -5.73
N LYS A 619 15.91 -23.78 -5.65
CA LYS A 619 15.04 -22.82 -4.95
C LYS A 619 14.91 -21.54 -5.75
N LEU A 620 13.71 -20.94 -5.76
CA LEU A 620 13.43 -19.67 -6.41
C LEU A 620 12.59 -18.75 -5.53
N SER A 621 12.96 -17.47 -5.54
CA SER A 621 12.15 -16.35 -5.08
C SER A 621 12.29 -15.17 -6.03
N MET A 622 11.24 -14.35 -6.13
CA MET A 622 11.15 -13.26 -7.10
C MET A 622 10.60 -11.99 -6.46
N CYS A 623 11.14 -10.85 -6.87
CA CYS A 623 10.58 -9.54 -6.59
C CYS A 623 10.77 -8.62 -7.81
N HIS A 624 10.04 -7.51 -7.87
CA HIS A 624 10.34 -6.47 -8.84
C HIS A 624 11.50 -5.61 -8.30
N SER A 625 12.28 -5.00 -9.20
CA SER A 625 13.30 -4.01 -8.81
C SER A 625 13.00 -2.61 -9.31
N ASP A 626 12.16 -2.49 -10.34
CA ASP A 626 11.71 -1.23 -10.94
C ASP A 626 10.48 -1.51 -11.85
N ARG A 627 9.90 -0.47 -12.47
CA ARG A 627 8.70 -0.49 -13.32
C ARG A 627 8.69 -1.62 -14.36
N ASN A 628 9.84 -1.91 -14.97
CA ASN A 628 10.02 -2.89 -16.03
C ASN A 628 11.13 -3.90 -15.73
N GLN A 629 11.52 -4.03 -14.46
CA GLN A 629 12.59 -4.92 -14.04
C GLN A 629 12.14 -5.87 -12.94
N LEU A 630 12.60 -7.11 -13.03
CA LEU A 630 12.36 -8.13 -12.03
C LEU A 630 13.66 -8.82 -11.66
N ILE A 631 13.67 -9.38 -10.47
CA ILE A 631 14.78 -10.11 -9.90
C ILE A 631 14.35 -11.54 -9.65
N THR A 632 15.20 -12.46 -10.04
CA THR A 632 15.14 -13.85 -9.58
C THR A 632 16.32 -14.08 -8.66
N ALA A 633 16.05 -14.47 -7.41
CA ALA A 633 17.05 -14.98 -6.49
C ALA A 633 16.87 -16.50 -6.40
N MET A 634 17.94 -17.24 -6.70
CA MET A 634 17.87 -18.70 -6.81
C MET A 634 19.07 -19.37 -6.16
N ARG A 635 18.88 -20.61 -5.69
CA ARG A 635 19.99 -21.51 -5.37
C ARG A 635 20.40 -22.22 -6.65
N ASP A 636 21.60 -21.94 -7.15
CA ASP A 636 22.13 -22.57 -8.35
C ASP A 636 22.59 -24.03 -8.11
N ASN A 637 23.00 -24.71 -9.18
CA ASN A 637 23.46 -26.10 -9.11
C ASN A 637 24.74 -26.31 -8.31
N SER A 638 25.55 -25.27 -8.14
CA SER A 638 26.73 -25.30 -7.28
C SER A 638 26.38 -25.05 -5.81
N GLY A 639 25.09 -24.85 -5.51
CA GLY A 639 24.61 -24.57 -4.16
C GLY A 639 24.73 -23.11 -3.74
N ASN A 640 25.10 -22.21 -4.65
CA ASN A 640 25.27 -20.79 -4.34
C ASN A 640 24.01 -19.98 -4.60
N LEU A 641 23.86 -18.87 -3.88
CA LEU A 641 22.91 -17.83 -4.23
C LEU A 641 23.34 -17.22 -5.56
N LYS A 642 22.41 -17.18 -6.51
CA LYS A 642 22.51 -16.43 -7.76
C LYS A 642 21.35 -15.45 -7.86
N VAL A 643 21.66 -14.18 -8.03
CA VAL A 643 20.72 -13.10 -8.26
C VAL A 643 20.83 -12.67 -9.71
N VAL A 644 19.72 -12.65 -10.44
CA VAL A 644 19.67 -12.25 -11.85
C VAL A 644 18.61 -11.17 -12.02
N CYS A 645 18.98 -10.08 -12.67
CA CYS A 645 18.04 -9.07 -13.11
C CYS A 645 17.51 -9.43 -14.50
N TRP A 646 16.23 -9.18 -14.72
CA TRP A 646 15.58 -9.28 -16.02
C TRP A 646 14.84 -7.98 -16.30
N TYR A 647 14.74 -7.60 -17.56
CA TYR A 647 14.05 -6.40 -17.97
C TYR A 647 13.08 -6.70 -19.12
N LEU A 648 11.92 -6.04 -19.06
CA LEU A 648 10.90 -6.08 -20.09
C LEU A 648 11.18 -4.98 -21.11
N LEU A 649 11.26 -5.36 -22.38
CA LEU A 649 11.24 -4.42 -23.49
C LEU A 649 9.88 -4.53 -24.18
N GLY A 650 9.05 -3.50 -24.00
CA GLY A 650 7.83 -3.32 -24.79
C GLY A 650 8.17 -2.62 -26.11
N LYS A 651 7.72 -3.13 -27.25
CA LYS A 651 7.58 -2.29 -28.43
C LYS A 651 6.34 -1.44 -28.20
N TYR A 652 6.50 -0.12 -28.02
CA TYR A 652 5.37 0.79 -28.07
C TYR A 652 4.71 0.65 -29.45
N ALA A 653 3.59 -0.07 -29.51
CA ALA A 653 2.67 0.08 -30.62
C ALA A 653 2.03 1.46 -30.41
N MET A 654 2.59 2.50 -31.04
CA MET A 654 1.98 3.82 -31.10
C MET A 654 0.74 3.77 -32.01
N GLY A 655 -0.30 3.04 -31.57
CA GLY A 655 -1.65 3.22 -32.08
C GLY A 655 -2.32 4.28 -31.22
N LYS A 656 -2.59 5.46 -31.78
CA LYS A 656 -3.46 6.46 -31.14
C LYS A 656 -4.79 5.76 -30.80
N MET A 657 -5.07 5.55 -29.51
CA MET A 657 -6.46 5.34 -29.08
C MET A 657 -7.21 6.64 -29.38
N ASN A 658 -8.11 6.60 -30.36
CA ASN A 658 -8.93 7.76 -30.71
C ASN A 658 -10.14 7.88 -29.77
N SER A 659 -10.73 9.07 -29.74
CA SER A 659 -11.93 9.41 -28.94
C SER A 659 -13.11 8.47 -29.16
N ASP A 660 -13.22 7.84 -30.33
CA ASP A 660 -14.28 6.88 -30.65
C ASP A 660 -14.17 5.58 -29.84
N HIS A 661 -12.96 5.15 -29.48
CA HIS A 661 -12.77 4.02 -28.57
C HIS A 661 -13.24 4.35 -27.14
N PHE A 662 -12.98 5.58 -26.69
CA PHE A 662 -13.49 6.08 -25.40
C PHE A 662 -15.03 6.10 -25.37
N LYS A 663 -15.65 6.60 -26.45
CA LYS A 663 -17.11 6.62 -26.60
C LYS A 663 -17.73 5.22 -26.56
N LYS A 664 -17.13 4.24 -27.25
CA LYS A 664 -17.62 2.84 -27.26
C LYS A 664 -17.50 2.14 -25.91
N ILE A 665 -16.46 2.46 -25.13
CA ILE A 665 -16.30 1.93 -23.76
C ILE A 665 -17.38 2.53 -22.83
N PHE A 666 -17.66 3.83 -22.95
CA PHE A 666 -18.69 4.51 -22.15
C PHE A 666 -20.13 4.14 -22.57
N GLU A 667 -20.39 3.93 -23.87
CA GLU A 667 -21.71 3.50 -24.35
C GLU A 667 -22.07 2.08 -23.87
N LYS A 668 -21.07 1.21 -23.66
CA LYS A 668 -21.25 -0.11 -23.05
C LYS A 668 -21.31 -0.10 -21.52
N ALA A 669 -20.82 0.96 -20.88
CA ALA A 669 -20.83 1.15 -19.43
C ALA A 669 -22.02 2.00 -18.95
N LYS A 670 -23.14 2.03 -19.69
CA LYS A 670 -24.37 2.58 -19.12
C LYS A 670 -24.73 1.73 -17.91
N PRO A 671 -24.88 2.32 -16.71
CA PRO A 671 -25.43 1.57 -15.60
C PRO A 671 -26.81 1.10 -16.05
N GLU A 672 -27.05 -0.21 -16.06
CA GLU A 672 -28.43 -0.66 -15.95
C GLU A 672 -28.97 0.07 -14.73
N ARG A 673 -29.99 0.90 -14.93
CA ARG A 673 -30.80 1.41 -13.82
C ARG A 673 -31.28 0.15 -13.09
N ILE A 674 -30.59 -0.22 -12.01
CA ILE A 674 -31.16 -1.09 -11.00
C ILE A 674 -32.23 -0.21 -10.35
N THR A 675 -33.40 -0.20 -10.98
CA THR A 675 -34.60 0.35 -10.35
C THR A 675 -34.74 -0.35 -9.01
N SER A 676 -35.03 0.41 -7.95
CA SER A 676 -35.17 -0.06 -6.56
C SER A 676 -35.89 -1.41 -6.42
N LYS A 677 -36.86 -1.71 -7.31
CA LYS A 677 -37.55 -3.01 -7.41
C LYS A 677 -36.64 -4.25 -7.59
N LYS A 678 -35.54 -4.18 -8.36
CA LYS A 678 -34.64 -5.34 -8.56
C LYS A 678 -33.71 -5.57 -7.36
N ALA A 679 -33.27 -4.50 -6.69
CA ALA A 679 -32.49 -4.59 -5.46
C ALA A 679 -33.35 -5.09 -4.27
N PHE A 680 -34.62 -4.72 -4.21
CA PHE A 680 -35.56 -5.19 -3.18
C PHE A 680 -35.92 -6.67 -3.34
N LYS A 681 -36.12 -7.16 -4.57
CA LYS A 681 -36.45 -8.57 -4.82
C LYS A 681 -35.30 -9.53 -4.48
N ALA A 682 -34.05 -9.06 -4.56
CA ALA A 682 -32.87 -9.82 -4.14
C ALA A 682 -32.68 -9.86 -2.61
N ARG A 683 -33.42 -9.04 -1.84
CA ARG A 683 -33.33 -8.94 -0.38
C ARG A 683 -34.45 -9.65 0.39
N GLY A 684 -35.36 -10.38 -0.30
CA GLY A 684 -36.33 -11.26 0.35
C GLY A 684 -37.37 -10.57 1.25
N GLY A 685 -37.61 -9.27 1.09
CA GLY A 685 -38.63 -8.55 1.87
C GLY A 685 -39.98 -8.54 1.15
N ASP A 686 -40.94 -9.31 1.66
CA ASP A 686 -42.37 -9.12 1.40
C ASP A 686 -42.94 -8.24 2.52
N CYS A 687 -43.37 -7.02 2.17
CA CYS A 687 -44.38 -6.28 2.93
C CYS A 687 -45.35 -5.65 1.91
N GLY A 688 -46.64 -5.94 2.06
CA GLY A 688 -47.71 -5.50 1.17
C GLY A 688 -48.11 -4.02 1.34
N ASN A 689 -48.72 -3.53 0.26
CA ASN A 689 -49.36 -2.23 0.00
C ASN A 689 -48.58 -0.96 0.36
#